data_AF-A0A8J6QTD2-F1
#
_entry.id   AF-A0A8J6QTD2-F1
#
_cell.length_a   1.000
_cell.length_b   1.000
_cell.length_c   1.000
_cell.angle_alpha   90.00
_cell.angle_beta   90.00
_cell.angle_gamma   90.00
#
_symmetry.space_group_name_H-M   'P 1'
#
loop_
_entity.id
_entity.type
_entity.pdbx_description
1 polymer ?
#
loop_
_entity_poly.entity_id
_entity_poly.type
_entity_poly.pdbx_seq_one_letter_code
_entity_poly.pdbx_strand_id
1 'polypeptide(L)'
;MIKKLYILSVLGCLLAMFNSCDESLSEDTIRDFNLELSRDTLLFNVGGGIKSVEIFTNQDAWTAEYDNTDWYTASEYRDADGYEMLTIEAESSDELETRESLVNITAGPYSKELYIIQLGNAPSIMFENERVEVDKDTTVVDINYVANIDFTISNASTWVTTELIEDMGETILRLKIGKNETGANREYALMFNQVGGEYTAVLNVVQSATLSGYEPASVDEVTGNKKIPVISGTSSSTLGDFDISKSFDGDYMSYFQSDYQETEKLEFSYKLDAGDDMLNYIVYYPSEEAQSQSMRFGNIYVKKVGEDTFTKVLSMQSFYQADPKVFEFANPIENVDEVKFEVVLSFAPSGTIPSVSCAEVEFYTSAVIYDNIFTDITYSELLPDVTIDAILNIDNEFYRNIAKHLLNGTYEYERILDLQPIQSDRVNAKINKASLYEYATGIYFETGQDVVVFCGEQSGASPSLIVLNTNGTTQYPLKEGVNKISVAHGGKVYVNNPTALKVHIASGILEGVFNSNNIDDIQNLEARDYNVVDIVSENYHLIAPLSYAQTTLANIVNAGTNLDAFIANAKTFYAVNEGAYIVNSKLGIVLNETDLNLGSVVNLTTNQLETLVNYTTGYDETVFNVLEAIGEAYEPYVNRAWTQAGVSAKLFALDYFYYNGGYSVLKQNNIYAQAFQDIIVTDLNYNNAESVWSQVVPLWQLNYYAKELLGVSDYYAQMATKVKALSSVSTNYTTHLKAFTTEVLNLNFNGFFNVWNMGTTTTAIVEEAPAGLAYFAEDNKAAYITPADVIQGSFFPSLGGYPTLYGYKNVVALEVYNAGFLAHVAIVGDGGSFYKLTWPEFKSNMKIVAIGSKGDRIQVN
;
A
#
# COMPACT_ATOMS: atom_id res chain seq x y z
N MET A 1 -53.66 0.20 17.41
CA MET A 1 -54.15 -1.18 17.15
C MET A 1 -54.45 -1.27 15.66
N ILE A 2 -53.81 -2.01 14.75
CA ILE A 2 -52.72 -3.00 14.69
C ILE A 2 -52.24 -2.99 13.21
N LYS A 3 -50.91 -3.04 13.01
CA LYS A 3 -50.10 -3.60 11.90
C LYS A 3 -50.69 -3.80 10.49
N LYS A 4 -50.04 -3.20 9.48
CA LYS A 4 -49.38 -3.83 8.28
C LYS A 4 -49.36 -2.85 7.10
N LEU A 5 -48.20 -2.26 6.77
CA LEU A 5 -47.66 -2.04 5.42
C LEU A 5 -46.34 -1.25 5.51
N TYR A 6 -45.25 -1.95 5.79
CA TYR A 6 -43.90 -1.61 5.37
C TYR A 6 -43.44 -2.79 4.50
N ILE A 7 -42.62 -2.53 3.49
CA ILE A 7 -42.18 -3.44 2.40
C ILE A 7 -43.07 -3.35 1.16
N LEU A 8 -42.91 -2.26 0.38
CA LEU A 8 -42.94 -2.20 -1.10
C LEU A 8 -42.88 -0.71 -1.55
N SER A 9 -41.76 -0.02 -1.33
CA SER A 9 -41.55 1.33 -1.90
C SER A 9 -40.08 1.76 -2.03
N VAL A 10 -39.13 0.80 -2.09
CA VAL A 10 -37.68 1.09 -2.15
C VAL A 10 -37.02 0.61 -3.46
N LEU A 11 -37.79 0.23 -4.48
CA LEU A 11 -37.21 -0.37 -5.72
C LEU A 11 -37.65 0.29 -7.03
N GLY A 12 -37.91 1.61 -7.03
CA GLY A 12 -38.52 2.28 -8.20
C GLY A 12 -38.10 3.72 -8.51
N CYS A 13 -37.04 4.26 -7.91
CA CYS A 13 -36.56 5.61 -8.23
C CYS A 13 -35.06 5.69 -8.54
N LEU A 14 -34.45 4.56 -8.92
CA LEU A 14 -33.04 4.46 -9.33
C LEU A 14 -32.96 4.41 -10.87
N LEU A 15 -33.55 5.40 -11.55
CA LEU A 15 -33.44 5.60 -13.02
C LEU A 15 -34.16 6.89 -13.46
N ALA A 16 -33.66 8.05 -13.03
CA ALA A 16 -33.80 9.34 -13.73
C ALA A 16 -33.16 10.44 -12.88
N MET A 17 -31.89 10.76 -13.13
CA MET A 17 -31.30 12.11 -12.96
C MET A 17 -29.84 12.09 -13.44
N PHE A 18 -29.67 12.09 -14.77
CA PHE A 18 -28.48 12.67 -15.42
C PHE A 18 -28.98 13.83 -16.30
N ASN A 19 -28.78 15.06 -15.81
CA ASN A 19 -28.34 16.25 -16.57
C ASN A 19 -28.63 17.55 -15.80
N SER A 20 -27.59 18.40 -15.71
CA SER A 20 -27.60 19.87 -15.54
C SER A 20 -27.95 20.46 -14.16
N CYS A 21 -26.93 20.89 -13.41
CA CYS A 21 -26.79 22.26 -12.87
C CYS A 21 -25.44 22.47 -12.19
N ASP A 22 -24.79 23.59 -12.53
CA ASP A 22 -23.67 24.21 -11.79
C ASP A 22 -24.12 24.69 -10.39
N GLU A 23 -23.25 24.50 -9.40
CA GLU A 23 -22.81 25.44 -8.34
C GLU A 23 -22.39 24.70 -7.07
N SER A 24 -21.14 24.94 -6.68
CA SER A 24 -20.52 24.81 -5.34
C SER A 24 -20.72 23.48 -4.59
N LEU A 25 -19.76 22.58 -4.74
CA LEU A 25 -19.46 21.58 -3.70
C LEU A 25 -18.61 22.26 -2.64
N SER A 26 -19.17 22.38 -1.44
CA SER A 26 -18.47 22.80 -0.24
C SER A 26 -17.36 21.81 0.09
N GLU A 27 -16.14 22.33 0.24
CA GLU A 27 -15.00 21.66 0.87
C GLU A 27 -15.39 21.29 2.31
N ASP A 28 -15.60 20.01 2.59
CA ASP A 28 -15.46 19.46 3.94
C ASP A 28 -14.47 18.31 3.85
N THR A 29 -13.19 18.69 3.90
CA THR A 29 -12.03 17.80 4.10
C THR A 29 -12.05 17.35 5.56
N ILE A 30 -12.09 16.04 5.81
CA ILE A 30 -11.89 15.49 7.16
C ILE A 30 -10.43 15.78 7.54
N ARG A 31 -10.24 16.69 8.51
CA ARG A 31 -8.93 17.15 9.02
C ARG A 31 -8.38 16.16 10.06
N ASP A 32 -7.06 16.19 10.28
CA ASP A 32 -6.26 15.21 11.05
C ASP A 32 -6.35 15.36 12.57
N PHE A 33 -7.03 14.41 13.25
CA PHE A 33 -7.42 14.56 14.65
C PHE A 33 -6.26 14.62 15.68
N ASN A 34 -5.84 15.82 16.09
CA ASN A 34 -4.73 16.11 17.01
C ASN A 34 -5.16 17.06 18.17
N LEU A 35 -4.54 16.94 19.36
CA LEU A 35 -4.55 17.92 20.46
C LEU A 35 -3.15 18.03 21.10
N GLU A 36 -2.45 19.13 20.82
CA GLU A 36 -1.13 19.46 21.35
C GLU A 36 -1.12 20.88 21.95
N LEU A 37 -0.17 21.13 22.86
CA LEU A 37 0.08 22.43 23.49
C LEU A 37 1.50 22.86 23.16
N SER A 38 1.74 24.15 22.90
CA SER A 38 3.11 24.65 22.70
C SER A 38 4.01 24.53 23.95
N ARG A 39 3.39 24.32 25.12
CA ARG A 39 4.03 24.01 26.40
C ARG A 39 2.98 23.47 27.38
N ASP A 40 3.39 22.67 28.35
CA ASP A 40 2.51 22.10 29.38
C ASP A 40 2.57 22.85 30.72
N THR A 41 3.43 23.88 30.83
CA THR A 41 3.63 24.64 32.06
C THR A 41 3.73 26.14 31.79
N LEU A 42 3.01 26.94 32.57
CA LEU A 42 3.11 28.40 32.62
C LEU A 42 3.62 28.86 33.99
N LEU A 43 4.80 29.46 34.01
CA LEU A 43 5.43 29.98 35.21
C LEU A 43 5.21 31.49 35.37
N PHE A 44 4.73 31.91 36.54
CA PHE A 44 4.52 33.31 36.89
C PHE A 44 5.38 33.72 38.10
N ASN A 45 5.86 34.96 38.05
CA ASN A 45 6.51 35.59 39.20
C ASN A 45 5.45 36.10 40.20
N VAL A 46 5.88 36.56 41.38
CA VAL A 46 5.01 37.05 42.45
C VAL A 46 4.09 38.19 41.98
N GLY A 47 4.57 39.02 41.05
CA GLY A 47 3.79 40.12 40.48
C GLY A 47 2.65 39.69 39.54
N GLY A 48 2.57 38.41 39.17
CA GLY A 48 1.63 37.92 38.16
C GLY A 48 2.05 38.33 36.75
N GLY A 49 1.07 38.48 35.87
CA GLY A 49 1.29 38.87 34.47
C GLY A 49 0.41 38.08 33.52
N ILE A 50 0.65 38.25 32.22
CA ILE A 50 -0.10 37.60 31.16
C ILE A 50 0.84 36.66 30.41
N LYS A 51 0.43 35.41 30.25
CA LYS A 51 1.13 34.41 29.43
C LYS A 51 0.13 33.61 28.61
N SER A 52 0.60 33.04 27.51
CA SER A 52 -0.25 32.30 26.59
C SER A 52 0.38 30.97 26.20
N VAL A 53 -0.47 30.01 25.90
CA VAL A 53 -0.13 28.74 25.27
C VAL A 53 -0.93 28.61 23.98
N GLU A 54 -0.29 28.10 22.94
CA GLU A 54 -0.92 27.77 21.67
C GLU A 54 -1.52 26.36 21.78
N ILE A 55 -2.74 26.22 21.26
CA ILE A 55 -3.48 24.96 21.23
C ILE A 55 -3.56 24.51 19.79
N PHE A 56 -2.88 23.41 19.49
CA PHE A 56 -2.92 22.78 18.18
C PHE A 56 -3.99 21.69 18.20
N THR A 57 -5.14 21.99 17.60
CA THR A 57 -6.15 20.99 17.33
C THR A 57 -6.84 21.26 16.02
N ASN A 58 -7.26 20.18 15.38
CA ASN A 58 -8.05 20.17 14.18
C ASN A 58 -9.55 19.87 14.46
N GLN A 59 -9.93 19.67 15.74
CA GLN A 59 -11.32 19.50 16.15
C GLN A 59 -12.07 20.83 15.96
N ASP A 60 -13.36 20.77 15.62
CA ASP A 60 -14.19 21.96 15.46
C ASP A 60 -14.29 22.81 16.74
N ALA A 61 -14.05 22.18 17.90
CA ALA A 61 -14.02 22.83 19.19
C ALA A 61 -13.11 22.09 20.17
N TRP A 62 -12.53 22.86 21.09
CA TRP A 62 -11.86 22.39 22.29
C TRP A 62 -12.51 23.05 23.51
N THR A 63 -12.30 22.48 24.70
CA THR A 63 -12.76 23.03 25.97
C THR A 63 -11.66 22.93 27.02
N ALA A 64 -11.60 23.89 27.94
CA ALA A 64 -10.75 23.82 29.11
C ALA A 64 -11.58 23.74 30.40
N GLU A 65 -11.21 22.80 31.27
CA GLU A 65 -11.69 22.71 32.64
C GLU A 65 -10.60 23.24 33.58
N TYR A 66 -10.97 24.15 34.46
CA TYR A 66 -10.03 24.95 35.25
C TYR A 66 -10.18 24.64 36.73
N ASP A 67 -9.07 24.29 37.38
CA ASP A 67 -9.01 24.16 38.84
C ASP A 67 -8.48 25.45 39.50
N ASN A 68 -8.95 25.79 40.70
CA ASN A 68 -8.41 26.86 41.54
C ASN A 68 -8.21 28.23 40.85
N THR A 69 -9.26 28.75 40.18
CA THR A 69 -9.24 30.02 39.42
C THR A 69 -9.34 31.30 40.27
N ASP A 70 -9.19 31.22 41.60
CA ASP A 70 -9.41 32.36 42.51
C ASP A 70 -8.39 33.51 42.33
N TRP A 71 -7.33 33.30 41.56
CA TRP A 71 -6.18 34.20 41.46
C TRP A 71 -5.67 34.45 40.04
N TYR A 72 -6.34 33.90 39.03
CA TYR A 72 -6.04 34.18 37.64
C TYR A 72 -7.33 34.18 36.83
N THR A 73 -7.29 34.87 35.68
CA THR A 73 -8.34 34.77 34.68
C THR A 73 -7.79 34.07 33.45
N ALA A 74 -8.64 33.27 32.82
CA ALA A 74 -8.33 32.59 31.57
C ALA A 74 -9.16 33.23 30.44
N SER A 75 -8.55 33.42 29.29
CA SER A 75 -9.20 33.92 28.09
C SER A 75 -8.77 33.11 26.88
N GLU A 76 -9.76 32.77 26.06
CA GLU A 76 -9.60 31.94 24.86
C GLU A 76 -9.82 32.86 23.66
N TYR A 77 -8.88 32.89 22.72
CA TYR A 77 -9.06 33.64 21.48
C TYR A 77 -8.27 33.01 20.34
N ARG A 78 -8.62 33.40 19.11
CA ARG A 78 -7.85 33.07 17.92
C ARG A 78 -7.00 34.27 17.52
N ASP A 79 -5.70 34.08 17.35
CA ASP A 79 -4.78 35.16 17.02
C ASP A 79 -4.91 35.65 15.57
N ALA A 80 -4.03 36.56 15.14
CA ALA A 80 -4.07 37.15 13.81
C ALA A 80 -3.67 36.17 12.69
N ASP A 81 -2.87 35.14 13.03
CA ASP A 81 -2.39 34.12 12.12
C ASP A 81 -3.31 32.87 12.11
N GLY A 82 -4.30 32.84 12.99
CA GLY A 82 -5.37 31.86 13.03
C GLY A 82 -5.18 30.75 14.05
N TYR A 83 -4.19 30.84 14.94
CA TYR A 83 -3.92 29.86 16.00
C TYR A 83 -4.86 30.05 17.20
N GLU A 84 -5.28 28.92 17.80
CA GLU A 84 -6.08 28.91 19.02
C GLU A 84 -5.18 29.17 20.23
N MET A 85 -5.53 30.17 21.03
CA MET A 85 -4.73 30.62 22.17
C MET A 85 -5.51 30.47 23.48
N LEU A 86 -4.87 29.90 24.48
CA LEU A 86 -5.29 30.02 25.88
C LEU A 86 -4.35 30.97 26.62
N THR A 87 -4.89 32.10 27.06
CA THR A 87 -4.16 33.13 27.78
C THR A 87 -4.57 33.16 29.24
N ILE A 88 -3.57 33.08 30.10
CA ILE A 88 -3.68 33.17 31.55
C ILE A 88 -3.16 34.53 32.01
N GLU A 89 -4.03 35.31 32.65
CA GLU A 89 -3.68 36.53 33.37
C GLU A 89 -3.71 36.26 34.87
N ALA A 90 -2.54 36.07 35.47
CA ALA A 90 -2.37 35.83 36.89
C ALA A 90 -2.27 37.15 37.67
N GLU A 91 -3.01 37.28 38.77
CA GLU A 91 -2.89 38.40 39.70
C GLU A 91 -1.61 38.28 40.53
N SER A 92 -1.20 39.37 41.18
CA SER A 92 -0.09 39.32 42.14
C SER A 92 -0.41 38.41 43.34
N SER A 93 0.57 37.66 43.82
CA SER A 93 0.44 36.79 44.99
C SER A 93 0.95 37.46 46.28
N ASP A 94 0.09 37.56 47.29
CA ASP A 94 0.47 37.96 48.66
C ASP A 94 0.82 36.73 49.54
N GLU A 95 0.73 35.52 48.98
CA GLU A 95 0.99 34.27 49.70
C GLU A 95 2.49 34.08 49.93
N LEU A 96 2.86 33.38 51.00
CA LEU A 96 4.25 33.02 51.26
C LEU A 96 4.72 31.88 50.35
N GLU A 97 3.88 30.87 50.18
CA GLU A 97 4.19 29.68 49.40
C GLU A 97 3.76 29.82 47.94
N THR A 98 4.32 28.98 47.07
CA THR A 98 3.89 28.83 45.67
C THR A 98 2.43 28.34 45.62
N ARG A 99 1.67 28.87 44.66
CA ARG A 99 0.31 28.40 44.35
C ARG A 99 0.27 27.81 42.94
N GLU A 100 -0.54 26.78 42.79
CA GLU A 100 -0.63 25.94 41.60
C GLU A 100 -2.09 25.74 41.18
N SER A 101 -2.29 25.64 39.88
CA SER A 101 -3.56 25.29 39.25
C SER A 101 -3.30 24.36 38.08
N LEU A 102 -4.27 23.49 37.79
CA LEU A 102 -4.28 22.60 36.64
C LEU A 102 -5.42 23.01 35.71
N VAL A 103 -5.12 23.04 34.42
CA VAL A 103 -6.12 23.20 33.36
C VAL A 103 -6.14 21.93 32.52
N ASN A 104 -7.28 21.26 32.49
CA ASN A 104 -7.52 20.09 31.66
C ASN A 104 -8.13 20.54 30.34
N ILE A 105 -7.36 20.46 29.27
CA ILE A 105 -7.78 20.84 27.92
C ILE A 105 -8.25 19.57 27.21
N THR A 106 -9.45 19.60 26.63
CA THR A 106 -10.04 18.47 25.92
C THR A 106 -10.55 18.88 24.54
N ALA A 107 -10.28 18.04 23.55
CA ALA A 107 -10.79 18.21 22.19
C ALA A 107 -11.23 16.84 21.67
N GLY A 108 -12.54 16.63 21.56
CA GLY A 108 -13.10 15.31 21.27
C GLY A 108 -12.76 14.28 22.37
N PRO A 109 -12.17 13.11 22.05
CA PRO A 109 -11.78 12.09 23.02
C PRO A 109 -10.41 12.34 23.70
N TYR A 110 -9.68 13.38 23.29
CA TYR A 110 -8.31 13.63 23.74
C TYR A 110 -8.25 14.64 24.88
N SER A 111 -7.24 14.51 25.74
CA SER A 111 -7.02 15.42 26.88
C SER A 111 -5.54 15.69 27.10
N LYS A 112 -5.21 16.95 27.44
CA LYS A 112 -3.88 17.42 27.84
C LYS A 112 -3.97 18.26 29.12
N GLU A 113 -2.93 18.18 29.93
CA GLU A 113 -2.80 18.92 31.18
C GLU A 113 -1.89 20.14 30.98
N LEU A 114 -2.33 21.30 31.47
CA LEU A 114 -1.54 22.52 31.55
C LEU A 114 -1.40 22.97 33.01
N TYR A 115 -0.17 23.04 33.50
CA TYR A 115 0.16 23.47 34.86
C TYR A 115 0.39 24.97 34.92
N ILE A 116 -0.35 25.67 35.76
CA ILE A 116 -0.18 27.11 36.03
C ILE A 116 0.43 27.26 37.42
N ILE A 117 1.67 27.76 37.47
CA ILE A 117 2.42 27.84 38.72
C ILE A 117 2.88 29.27 38.95
N GLN A 118 2.57 29.83 40.13
CA GLN A 118 3.00 31.17 40.52
C GLN A 118 3.76 31.18 41.84
N LEU A 119 4.92 31.83 41.83
CA LEU A 119 5.73 32.04 43.04
C LEU A 119 4.99 32.85 44.11
N GLY A 120 5.14 32.42 45.37
CA GLY A 120 4.82 33.22 46.55
C GLY A 120 5.99 34.14 46.96
N ASN A 121 5.90 34.75 48.13
CA ASN A 121 6.89 35.69 48.66
C ASN A 121 8.11 35.02 49.31
N ALA A 122 8.09 33.70 49.55
CA ALA A 122 9.26 32.97 50.03
C ALA A 122 10.35 32.90 48.94
N PRO A 123 11.65 33.06 49.27
CA PRO A 123 12.74 32.96 48.31
C PRO A 123 12.63 31.72 47.42
N SER A 124 12.56 31.91 46.10
CA SER A 124 12.35 30.82 45.15
C SER A 124 12.92 31.12 43.76
N ILE A 125 13.42 30.08 43.11
CA ILE A 125 13.81 30.04 41.70
C ILE A 125 13.22 28.75 41.14
N MET A 126 12.45 28.85 40.06
CA MET A 126 11.73 27.73 39.49
C MET A 126 11.94 27.67 37.98
N PHE A 127 12.18 26.47 37.48
CA PHE A 127 12.36 26.18 36.06
C PHE A 127 11.10 25.46 35.56
N GLU A 128 10.79 25.60 34.27
CA GLU A 128 9.69 24.81 33.68
C GLU A 128 9.98 23.31 33.77
N ASN A 129 11.27 22.94 33.72
CA ASN A 129 11.78 21.59 33.88
C ASN A 129 12.99 21.60 34.83
N GLU A 130 12.94 20.80 35.90
CA GLU A 130 14.06 20.66 36.85
C GLU A 130 15.22 19.80 36.28
N ARG A 131 14.99 19.13 35.14
CA ARG A 131 15.97 18.28 34.47
C ARG A 131 15.89 18.44 32.96
N VAL A 132 17.05 18.53 32.33
CA VAL A 132 17.24 18.67 30.89
C VAL A 132 17.98 17.43 30.41
N GLU A 133 17.38 16.70 29.48
CA GLU A 133 18.00 15.52 28.86
C GLU A 133 18.27 15.78 27.39
N VAL A 134 19.52 15.58 26.97
CA VAL A 134 19.95 15.84 25.60
C VAL A 134 20.86 14.73 25.08
N ASP A 135 20.93 14.59 23.76
CA ASP A 135 21.84 13.63 23.12
C ASP A 135 23.30 14.13 23.13
N LYS A 136 24.22 13.28 22.67
CA LYS A 136 25.66 13.59 22.69
C LYS A 136 26.06 14.85 21.90
N ASP A 137 25.24 15.36 20.98
CA ASP A 137 25.59 16.44 20.07
C ASP A 137 24.74 17.71 20.21
N THR A 138 23.68 17.69 21.01
CA THR A 138 22.88 18.89 21.30
C THR A 138 23.78 20.00 21.86
N THR A 139 23.76 21.17 21.21
CA THR A 139 24.62 22.30 21.58
C THR A 139 23.91 23.46 22.27
N VAL A 140 22.59 23.57 22.14
CA VAL A 140 21.80 24.67 22.70
C VAL A 140 20.45 24.14 23.20
N VAL A 141 20.02 24.60 24.38
CA VAL A 141 18.67 24.36 24.93
C VAL A 141 18.19 25.64 25.61
N ASP A 142 16.95 26.04 25.37
CA ASP A 142 16.32 27.19 26.03
C ASP A 142 15.25 26.70 27.00
N ILE A 143 15.20 27.29 28.20
CA ILE A 143 14.33 26.86 29.30
C ILE A 143 13.71 28.08 29.97
N ASN A 144 12.39 28.11 30.15
CA ASN A 144 11.78 29.17 30.93
C ASN A 144 12.05 28.99 32.42
N TYR A 145 12.29 30.10 33.11
CA TYR A 145 12.42 30.14 34.56
C TYR A 145 11.73 31.36 35.13
N VAL A 146 11.43 31.35 36.44
CA VAL A 146 11.01 32.53 37.21
C VAL A 146 11.78 32.58 38.53
N ALA A 147 12.09 33.78 39.00
CA ALA A 147 12.78 33.99 40.28
C ALA A 147 12.25 35.25 40.98
N ASN A 148 12.02 35.16 42.28
CA ASN A 148 11.61 36.31 43.11
C ASN A 148 12.77 36.88 43.97
N ILE A 149 13.99 36.38 43.72
CA ILE A 149 15.21 36.76 44.40
C ILE A 149 16.32 36.98 43.38
N ASP A 150 17.28 37.85 43.73
CA ASP A 150 18.55 37.93 43.01
C ASP A 150 19.39 36.68 43.27
N PHE A 151 20.03 36.15 42.22
CA PHE A 151 20.85 34.94 42.31
C PHE A 151 22.15 35.05 41.51
N THR A 152 23.05 34.12 41.78
CA THR A 152 24.29 33.89 41.04
C THR A 152 24.36 32.44 40.58
N ILE A 153 24.83 32.22 39.35
CA ILE A 153 24.98 30.87 38.79
C ILE A 153 26.41 30.39 39.06
N SER A 154 26.56 29.28 39.76
CA SER A 154 27.86 28.62 39.92
C SER A 154 28.11 27.67 38.76
N ASN A 155 28.86 28.16 37.78
CA ASN A 155 29.09 27.45 36.52
C ASN A 155 30.52 26.91 36.40
N ALA A 156 30.84 25.89 37.20
CA ALA A 156 32.15 25.23 37.20
C ALA A 156 32.30 24.16 36.09
N SER A 157 31.32 24.01 35.20
CA SER A 157 31.37 23.05 34.09
C SER A 157 32.24 23.55 32.95
N THR A 158 32.99 22.64 32.32
CA THR A 158 33.71 22.91 31.07
C THR A 158 32.84 22.70 29.84
N TRP A 159 31.65 22.12 29.99
CA TRP A 159 30.79 21.70 28.89
C TRP A 159 29.35 22.21 29.00
N VAL A 160 28.99 22.95 30.05
CA VAL A 160 27.73 23.68 30.10
C VAL A 160 28.05 25.13 30.42
N THR A 161 27.52 26.05 29.62
CA THR A 161 27.56 27.48 29.90
C THR A 161 26.15 28.05 29.79
N THR A 162 25.89 29.17 30.45
CA THR A 162 24.53 29.73 30.59
C THR A 162 24.47 31.18 30.15
N GLU A 163 23.37 31.56 29.54
CA GLU A 163 23.03 32.94 29.19
C GLU A 163 21.59 33.20 29.65
N LEU A 164 21.38 34.31 30.38
CA LEU A 164 20.04 34.73 30.79
C LEU A 164 19.51 35.72 29.75
N ILE A 165 18.31 35.44 29.25
CA ILE A 165 17.64 36.19 28.18
C ILE A 165 16.28 36.63 28.72
N GLU A 166 15.90 37.88 28.43
CA GLU A 166 14.51 38.33 28.56
C GLU A 166 13.96 38.50 27.14
N ASP A 167 12.86 37.81 26.84
CA ASP A 167 12.17 37.92 25.55
C ASP A 167 10.67 38.02 25.76
N MET A 168 10.04 39.04 25.18
CA MET A 168 8.61 39.32 25.27
C MET A 168 7.99 39.24 26.70
N GLY A 169 8.77 39.54 27.75
CA GLY A 169 8.31 39.46 29.14
C GLY A 169 8.48 38.09 29.81
N GLU A 170 9.07 37.12 29.11
CA GLU A 170 9.52 35.84 29.67
C GLU A 170 11.01 35.87 29.99
N THR A 171 11.39 35.16 31.06
CA THR A 171 12.78 34.95 31.47
C THR A 171 13.23 33.56 31.03
N ILE A 172 14.22 33.53 30.12
CA ILE A 172 14.74 32.33 29.46
C ILE A 172 16.18 32.08 29.92
N LEU A 173 16.47 30.85 30.29
CA LEU A 173 17.81 30.33 30.53
C LEU A 173 18.27 29.56 29.29
N ARG A 174 19.20 30.15 28.54
CA ARG A 174 19.87 29.48 27.42
C ARG A 174 21.08 28.70 27.90
N LEU A 175 21.02 27.38 27.78
CA LEU A 175 22.14 26.48 27.98
C LEU A 175 22.92 26.34 26.67
N LYS A 176 24.23 26.57 26.71
CA LYS A 176 25.17 26.22 25.65
C LYS A 176 25.94 24.99 26.10
N ILE A 177 25.70 23.87 25.44
CA ILE A 177 26.16 22.54 25.81
C ILE A 177 27.29 22.13 24.85
N GLY A 178 28.43 21.70 25.37
CA GLY A 178 29.50 21.12 24.57
C GLY A 178 29.10 19.72 24.09
N LYS A 179 29.65 19.25 22.98
CA LYS A 179 29.44 17.87 22.51
C LYS A 179 30.05 16.85 23.48
N ASN A 180 29.42 15.70 23.64
CA ASN A 180 29.89 14.61 24.51
C ASN A 180 30.75 13.62 23.73
N GLU A 181 32.06 13.85 23.74
CA GLU A 181 33.05 12.99 23.09
C GLU A 181 33.62 11.92 24.04
N THR A 182 33.11 11.83 25.27
CA THR A 182 33.72 10.99 26.33
C THR A 182 33.34 9.50 26.23
N GLY A 183 32.31 9.18 25.44
CA GLY A 183 31.77 7.82 25.32
C GLY A 183 31.00 7.32 26.55
N ALA A 184 30.72 8.18 27.53
CA ALA A 184 29.91 7.88 28.71
C ALA A 184 28.88 8.99 28.95
N ASN A 185 27.72 8.64 29.52
CA ASN A 185 26.71 9.63 29.91
C ASN A 185 27.35 10.58 30.92
N ARG A 186 27.07 11.87 30.79
CA ARG A 186 27.57 12.89 31.70
C ARG A 186 26.44 13.75 32.20
N GLU A 187 26.57 14.20 33.44
CA GLU A 187 25.57 15.01 34.11
C GLU A 187 26.25 16.19 34.81
N TYR A 188 25.58 17.32 34.85
CA TYR A 188 26.02 18.50 35.57
C TYR A 188 24.85 19.19 36.26
N ALA A 189 24.99 19.40 37.57
CA ALA A 189 24.05 20.15 38.39
C ALA A 189 24.42 21.64 38.38
N LEU A 190 23.63 22.47 37.70
CA LEU A 190 23.78 23.92 37.74
C LEU A 190 23.15 24.47 39.02
N MET A 191 23.96 25.15 39.82
CA MET A 191 23.54 25.69 41.10
C MET A 191 23.24 27.19 40.98
N PHE A 192 22.04 27.60 41.40
CA PHE A 192 21.56 28.97 41.42
C PHE A 192 21.46 29.42 42.88
N ASN A 193 22.44 30.20 43.34
CA ASN A 193 22.54 30.61 44.74
C ASN A 193 22.04 32.03 44.94
N GLN A 194 21.19 32.23 45.94
CA GLN A 194 20.69 33.55 46.33
C GLN A 194 21.82 34.53 46.66
N VAL A 195 21.70 35.77 46.20
CA VAL A 195 22.62 36.86 46.60
C VAL A 195 22.31 37.26 48.05
N GLY A 196 23.28 37.04 48.95
CA GLY A 196 23.16 37.48 50.35
C GLY A 196 22.20 36.65 51.21
N GLY A 197 21.81 35.45 50.77
CA GLY A 197 20.98 34.50 51.52
C GLY A 197 21.48 33.06 51.42
N GLU A 198 20.66 32.09 51.87
CA GLU A 198 21.00 30.66 51.91
C GLU A 198 20.22 29.81 50.88
N TYR A 199 19.24 30.38 50.17
CA TYR A 199 18.44 29.65 49.20
C TYR A 199 19.27 29.23 47.99
N THR A 200 19.07 27.99 47.53
CA THR A 200 19.76 27.42 46.36
C THR A 200 18.79 26.56 45.56
N ALA A 201 18.71 26.79 44.24
CA ALA A 201 18.02 25.93 43.30
C ALA A 201 19.01 25.17 42.41
N VAL A 202 18.59 24.03 41.87
CA VAL A 202 19.42 23.14 41.06
C VAL A 202 18.71 22.78 39.77
N LEU A 203 19.40 22.91 38.64
CA LEU A 203 18.97 22.40 37.34
C LEU A 203 19.93 21.30 36.89
N ASN A 204 19.42 20.09 36.68
CA ASN A 204 20.24 18.96 36.25
C ASN A 204 20.29 18.86 34.72
N VAL A 205 21.48 18.96 34.14
CA VAL A 205 21.70 18.79 32.70
C VAL A 205 22.36 17.44 32.48
N VAL A 206 21.69 16.54 31.77
CA VAL A 206 22.18 15.20 31.43
C VAL A 206 22.37 15.10 29.93
N GLN A 207 23.58 14.70 29.53
CA GLN A 207 23.94 14.48 28.14
C GLN A 207 24.33 13.03 27.91
N SER A 208 23.63 12.37 26.98
CA SER A 208 23.88 10.97 26.62
C SER A 208 25.27 10.77 26.01
N ALA A 209 25.81 9.56 26.13
CA ALA A 209 26.99 9.09 25.40
C ALA A 209 26.69 8.80 23.93
N THR A 210 25.43 8.48 23.63
CA THR A 210 24.99 8.02 22.33
C THR A 210 24.22 9.13 21.60
N LEU A 211 24.20 9.00 20.29
CA LEU A 211 23.28 9.76 19.46
C LEU A 211 21.88 9.18 19.64
N SER A 212 20.86 10.04 19.56
CA SER A 212 19.47 9.67 19.39
C SER A 212 19.26 8.90 18.08
N GLY A 213 18.05 8.38 17.87
CA GLY A 213 17.64 7.80 16.59
C GLY A 213 17.82 8.78 15.43
N TYR A 214 17.89 8.27 14.20
CA TYR A 214 18.04 9.13 13.03
C TYR A 214 16.77 9.94 12.78
N GLU A 215 16.89 11.26 12.85
CA GLU A 215 15.88 12.20 12.37
C GLU A 215 16.40 12.89 11.11
N PRO A 216 15.65 12.89 9.99
CA PRO A 216 16.05 13.59 8.78
C PRO A 216 16.29 15.08 9.05
N ALA A 217 17.44 15.61 8.60
CA ALA A 217 17.69 17.05 8.64
C ALA A 217 16.91 17.78 7.52
N SER A 218 16.91 19.12 7.54
CA SER A 218 16.31 19.91 6.45
C SER A 218 16.91 19.53 5.09
N VAL A 219 16.03 19.45 4.09
CA VAL A 219 16.38 19.12 2.69
C VAL A 219 16.50 20.38 1.82
N ASP A 220 16.40 21.58 2.39
CA ASP A 220 16.40 22.84 1.65
C ASP A 220 17.68 23.02 0.83
N GLU A 221 18.82 22.68 1.42
CA GLU A 221 20.14 22.75 0.78
C GLU A 221 20.41 21.60 -0.21
N VAL A 222 19.49 20.64 -0.36
CA VAL A 222 19.63 19.53 -1.31
C VAL A 222 19.08 19.97 -2.67
N THR A 223 19.98 20.16 -3.64
CA THR A 223 19.65 20.68 -4.99
C THR A 223 19.38 19.59 -6.03
N GLY A 224 19.17 18.34 -5.62
CA GLY A 224 19.06 17.18 -6.51
C GLY A 224 20.43 16.64 -6.95
N ASN A 225 20.49 16.08 -8.16
CA ASN A 225 21.76 15.60 -8.73
C ASN A 225 22.75 16.77 -8.92
N LYS A 226 24.04 16.46 -9.09
CA LYS A 226 25.09 17.48 -9.22
C LYS A 226 24.91 18.27 -10.53
N LYS A 227 24.67 19.59 -10.42
CA LYS A 227 24.59 20.51 -11.58
C LYS A 227 25.99 20.70 -12.18
N ILE A 228 26.12 20.49 -13.49
CA ILE A 228 27.33 20.78 -14.26
C ILE A 228 27.30 22.29 -14.58
N PRO A 229 28.33 23.06 -14.18
CA PRO A 229 28.35 24.51 -14.42
C PRO A 229 28.36 24.86 -15.91
N VAL A 230 27.65 25.94 -16.26
CA VAL A 230 27.70 26.54 -17.60
C VAL A 230 28.75 27.65 -17.59
N ILE A 231 29.73 27.57 -18.48
CA ILE A 231 30.78 28.58 -18.65
C ILE A 231 30.24 29.75 -19.49
N SER A 232 29.52 29.45 -20.57
CA SER A 232 29.00 30.45 -21.51
C SER A 232 27.95 29.85 -22.43
N GLY A 233 27.01 30.65 -22.91
CA GLY A 233 26.05 30.26 -23.95
C GLY A 233 26.24 31.05 -25.25
N THR A 234 25.79 30.48 -26.37
CA THR A 234 25.64 31.20 -27.64
C THR A 234 24.27 30.94 -28.24
N SER A 235 23.72 31.90 -28.98
CA SER A 235 22.47 31.73 -29.73
C SER A 235 22.63 32.29 -31.13
N SER A 236 21.98 31.66 -32.11
CA SER A 236 21.89 32.14 -33.48
C SER A 236 20.87 33.28 -33.64
N SER A 237 20.02 33.53 -32.64
CA SER A 237 19.02 34.61 -32.64
C SER A 237 18.68 35.06 -31.21
N THR A 238 18.58 36.37 -30.99
CA THR A 238 18.31 36.97 -29.67
C THR A 238 17.46 38.23 -29.81
N LEU A 239 16.36 38.31 -29.05
CA LEU A 239 15.48 39.47 -28.99
C LEU A 239 15.98 40.47 -27.93
N GLY A 240 16.56 41.58 -28.36
CA GLY A 240 16.91 42.70 -27.47
C GLY A 240 17.77 42.27 -26.27
N ASP A 241 17.32 42.63 -25.06
CA ASP A 241 18.01 42.34 -23.79
C ASP A 241 17.75 40.91 -23.24
N PHE A 242 16.96 40.09 -23.94
CA PHE A 242 16.66 38.70 -23.58
C PHE A 242 17.70 37.73 -24.14
N ASP A 243 18.98 38.01 -23.89
CA ASP A 243 20.09 37.21 -24.43
C ASP A 243 20.25 35.85 -23.76
N ILE A 244 21.07 34.98 -24.36
CA ILE A 244 21.23 33.59 -23.92
C ILE A 244 21.77 33.47 -22.49
N SER A 245 22.47 34.48 -21.95
CA SER A 245 22.95 34.47 -20.57
C SER A 245 21.81 34.43 -19.54
N LYS A 246 20.62 34.89 -19.94
CA LYS A 246 19.37 34.82 -19.15
C LYS A 246 18.77 33.43 -19.02
N SER A 247 19.41 32.41 -19.58
CA SER A 247 18.96 31.02 -19.50
C SER A 247 19.87 30.13 -18.66
N PHE A 248 20.84 30.71 -17.96
CA PHE A 248 21.72 30.01 -17.03
C PHE A 248 22.25 30.95 -15.93
N ASP A 249 21.49 31.99 -15.58
CA ASP A 249 21.84 32.95 -14.53
C ASP A 249 21.25 32.57 -13.16
N GLY A 250 20.48 31.48 -13.09
CA GLY A 250 19.89 30.97 -11.85
C GLY A 250 18.65 31.74 -11.38
N ASP A 251 18.13 32.65 -12.21
CA ASP A 251 16.88 33.37 -11.98
C ASP A 251 15.81 32.87 -12.94
N TYR A 252 14.90 32.03 -12.43
CA TYR A 252 13.80 31.42 -13.19
C TYR A 252 12.73 32.42 -13.66
N MET A 253 12.82 33.70 -13.23
CA MET A 253 11.96 34.77 -13.72
C MET A 253 12.58 35.52 -14.91
N SER A 254 13.91 35.56 -15.04
CA SER A 254 14.55 36.01 -16.28
C SER A 254 14.50 34.95 -17.35
N TYR A 255 14.58 35.38 -18.62
CA TYR A 255 14.51 34.44 -19.73
C TYR A 255 15.28 34.91 -20.96
N PHE A 256 15.85 33.93 -21.67
CA PHE A 256 16.28 34.07 -23.05
C PHE A 256 15.05 34.11 -23.97
N GLN A 257 15.10 34.92 -25.03
CA GLN A 257 14.12 34.90 -26.11
C GLN A 257 14.80 35.10 -27.46
N SER A 258 14.48 34.26 -28.43
CA SER A 258 14.97 34.42 -29.81
C SER A 258 14.29 35.59 -30.50
N ASP A 259 15.02 36.33 -31.36
CA ASP A 259 14.40 37.32 -32.25
C ASP A 259 13.51 36.64 -33.30
N TYR A 260 12.45 37.35 -33.68
CA TYR A 260 11.46 36.94 -34.67
C TYR A 260 12.12 36.66 -36.03
N GLN A 261 12.15 35.42 -36.52
CA GLN A 261 12.61 35.14 -37.88
C GLN A 261 11.87 33.94 -38.53
N GLU A 262 11.39 34.12 -39.76
CA GLU A 262 10.86 33.04 -40.63
C GLU A 262 12.01 32.21 -41.26
N THR A 263 12.96 31.74 -40.45
CA THR A 263 14.08 30.92 -40.95
C THR A 263 14.02 29.50 -40.42
N GLU A 264 14.51 28.55 -41.22
CA GLU A 264 14.25 27.11 -41.07
C GLU A 264 14.93 26.46 -39.84
N LYS A 265 15.78 27.17 -39.09
CA LYS A 265 16.57 26.59 -37.99
C LYS A 265 17.07 27.62 -36.97
N LEU A 266 16.74 27.43 -35.69
CA LEU A 266 17.28 28.17 -34.53
C LEU A 266 18.26 27.26 -33.78
N GLU A 267 19.45 27.76 -33.45
CA GLU A 267 20.43 27.02 -32.67
C GLU A 267 20.89 27.84 -31.46
N PHE A 268 21.03 27.19 -30.31
CA PHE A 268 21.74 27.75 -29.17
C PHE A 268 22.53 26.66 -28.47
N SER A 269 23.66 27.05 -27.89
CA SER A 269 24.61 26.13 -27.27
C SER A 269 25.09 26.63 -25.93
N TYR A 270 25.51 25.69 -25.09
CA TYR A 270 26.04 25.91 -23.76
C TYR A 270 27.38 25.19 -23.65
N LYS A 271 28.43 25.96 -23.36
CA LYS A 271 29.74 25.44 -23.02
C LYS A 271 29.74 25.06 -21.54
N LEU A 272 30.11 23.83 -21.22
CA LEU A 272 30.03 23.28 -19.87
C LEU A 272 31.42 23.17 -19.24
N ASP A 273 31.48 23.27 -17.91
CA ASP A 273 32.64 22.89 -17.10
C ASP A 273 32.42 21.48 -16.53
N ALA A 274 32.45 20.47 -17.42
CA ALA A 274 32.13 19.09 -17.02
C ALA A 274 33.28 18.40 -16.27
N GLY A 275 34.54 18.76 -16.50
CA GLY A 275 35.67 17.99 -15.96
C GLY A 275 35.56 16.50 -16.30
N ASP A 276 35.56 15.65 -15.27
CA ASP A 276 35.36 14.20 -15.38
C ASP A 276 33.88 13.77 -15.23
N ASP A 277 32.96 14.71 -15.00
CA ASP A 277 31.53 14.43 -14.84
C ASP A 277 30.89 13.97 -16.18
N MET A 278 29.94 13.04 -16.07
CA MET A 278 29.15 12.58 -17.21
C MET A 278 27.82 13.35 -17.28
N LEU A 279 27.42 13.81 -18.46
CA LEU A 279 26.11 14.43 -18.64
C LEU A 279 25.02 13.35 -18.70
N ASN A 280 24.14 13.31 -17.70
CA ASN A 280 23.06 12.32 -17.57
C ASN A 280 21.72 12.84 -18.12
N TYR A 281 21.36 14.08 -17.79
CA TYR A 281 20.14 14.71 -18.29
C TYR A 281 20.25 16.23 -18.30
N ILE A 282 19.30 16.86 -18.99
CA ILE A 282 19.14 18.31 -19.05
C ILE A 282 17.74 18.65 -18.58
N VAL A 283 17.59 19.72 -17.79
CA VAL A 283 16.29 20.29 -17.44
C VAL A 283 16.14 21.63 -18.14
N TYR A 284 15.03 21.80 -18.84
CA TYR A 284 14.63 23.03 -19.50
C TYR A 284 13.43 23.62 -18.77
N TYR A 285 13.53 24.88 -18.37
CA TYR A 285 12.48 25.63 -17.70
C TYR A 285 11.86 26.62 -18.69
N PRO A 286 10.55 26.50 -19.00
CA PRO A 286 9.87 27.48 -19.86
C PRO A 286 9.73 28.83 -19.13
N SER A 287 9.68 29.92 -19.88
CA SER A 287 9.37 31.25 -19.34
C SER A 287 7.89 31.35 -19.00
N GLU A 288 7.56 31.79 -17.77
CA GLU A 288 6.17 32.07 -17.37
C GLU A 288 5.53 33.18 -18.19
N GLU A 289 6.28 34.23 -18.52
CA GLU A 289 5.77 35.38 -19.28
C GLU A 289 5.61 35.03 -20.77
N ALA A 290 6.48 34.17 -21.31
CA ALA A 290 6.52 33.82 -22.72
C ALA A 290 6.11 32.35 -23.01
N GLN A 291 5.26 31.72 -22.18
CA GLN A 291 4.89 30.29 -22.29
C GLN A 291 4.42 29.87 -23.69
N SER A 292 3.69 30.75 -24.40
CA SER A 292 3.19 30.49 -25.76
C SER A 292 4.30 30.27 -26.81
N GLN A 293 5.54 30.64 -26.45
CA GLN A 293 6.76 30.62 -27.27
C GLN A 293 7.77 29.57 -26.75
N SER A 294 7.34 28.57 -25.98
CA SER A 294 8.23 27.47 -25.53
C SER A 294 8.67 26.56 -26.68
N MET A 295 9.82 25.89 -26.54
CA MET A 295 10.37 24.97 -27.55
C MET A 295 9.39 23.84 -27.88
N ARG A 296 9.16 23.57 -29.17
CA ARG A 296 8.22 22.51 -29.61
C ARG A 296 8.88 21.30 -30.24
N PHE A 297 9.90 21.49 -31.09
CA PHE A 297 10.57 20.41 -31.81
C PHE A 297 12.04 20.72 -31.98
N GLY A 298 12.88 19.69 -32.04
CA GLY A 298 14.29 19.89 -32.30
C GLY A 298 15.17 18.69 -31.99
N ASN A 299 16.48 18.91 -31.94
CA ASN A 299 17.48 17.90 -31.64
C ASN A 299 18.49 18.46 -30.62
N ILE A 300 19.01 17.59 -29.78
CA ILE A 300 20.13 17.90 -28.88
C ILE A 300 21.37 17.22 -29.45
N TYR A 301 22.43 18.00 -29.57
CA TYR A 301 23.75 17.56 -29.98
C TYR A 301 24.77 17.84 -28.89
N VAL A 302 25.81 17.02 -28.82
CA VAL A 302 26.93 17.20 -27.90
C VAL A 302 28.24 17.16 -28.66
N LYS A 303 29.17 18.01 -28.27
CA LYS A 303 30.56 18.02 -28.72
C LYS A 303 31.44 17.67 -27.52
N LYS A 304 32.28 16.65 -27.65
CA LYS A 304 33.19 16.23 -26.58
C LYS A 304 34.49 17.05 -26.58
N VAL A 305 35.19 17.08 -25.45
CA VAL A 305 36.50 17.71 -25.31
C VAL A 305 37.48 17.11 -26.34
N GLY A 306 38.12 17.97 -27.13
CA GLY A 306 39.05 17.56 -28.18
C GLY A 306 38.40 17.17 -29.52
N GLU A 307 37.07 17.21 -29.63
CA GLU A 307 36.34 17.04 -30.89
C GLU A 307 35.93 18.40 -31.49
N ASP A 308 35.97 18.48 -32.82
CA ASP A 308 35.57 19.69 -33.56
C ASP A 308 34.11 19.62 -34.06
N THR A 309 33.41 18.50 -33.87
CA THR A 309 32.09 18.24 -34.47
C THR A 309 31.06 17.83 -33.45
N PHE A 310 29.85 18.36 -33.60
CA PHE A 310 28.68 17.98 -32.81
C PHE A 310 28.09 16.63 -33.26
N THR A 311 27.85 15.74 -32.30
CA THR A 311 27.15 14.46 -32.51
C THR A 311 25.73 14.56 -31.98
N LYS A 312 24.75 14.11 -32.76
CA LYS A 312 23.35 14.10 -32.31
C LYS A 312 23.14 13.04 -31.24
N VAL A 313 22.60 13.42 -30.09
CA VAL A 313 22.37 12.52 -28.95
C VAL A 313 20.89 12.31 -28.64
N LEU A 314 20.03 13.27 -28.99
CA LEU A 314 18.59 13.16 -28.77
C LEU A 314 17.81 13.84 -29.91
N SER A 315 16.68 13.24 -30.28
CA SER A 315 15.66 13.88 -31.13
C SER A 315 14.42 14.16 -30.28
N MET A 316 14.04 15.43 -30.20
CA MET A 316 12.90 15.91 -29.41
C MET A 316 11.61 15.83 -30.24
N GLN A 317 10.56 15.24 -29.67
CA GLN A 317 9.21 15.21 -30.24
C GLN A 317 8.40 16.43 -29.79
N SER A 318 7.24 16.70 -30.42
CA SER A 318 6.35 17.82 -30.05
C SER A 318 6.11 17.90 -28.55
N PHE A 319 6.53 18.98 -27.89
CA PHE A 319 6.06 19.30 -26.53
C PHE A 319 5.62 20.77 -26.46
N TYR A 320 4.49 21.02 -25.80
CA TYR A 320 4.05 22.35 -25.40
C TYR A 320 3.75 22.21 -23.92
N GLN A 321 4.56 22.82 -23.06
CA GLN A 321 4.41 22.64 -21.62
C GLN A 321 4.63 23.96 -20.88
N ALA A 322 3.75 24.22 -19.93
CA ALA A 322 3.92 25.25 -18.92
C ALA A 322 4.92 24.81 -17.84
N ASP A 323 5.16 23.51 -17.73
CA ASP A 323 6.01 22.89 -16.72
C ASP A 323 7.44 22.61 -17.24
N PRO A 324 8.45 22.50 -16.35
CA PRO A 324 9.82 22.12 -16.72
C PRO A 324 9.90 20.78 -17.45
N LYS A 325 10.78 20.71 -18.45
CA LYS A 325 11.01 19.53 -19.28
C LYS A 325 12.38 18.91 -19.02
N VAL A 326 12.39 17.61 -18.73
CA VAL A 326 13.63 16.82 -18.60
C VAL A 326 13.94 16.11 -19.91
N PHE A 327 15.18 16.24 -20.38
CA PHE A 327 15.76 15.50 -21.49
C PHE A 327 16.79 14.49 -20.97
N GLU A 328 16.43 13.21 -20.98
CA GLU A 328 17.29 12.12 -20.52
C GLU A 328 18.05 11.49 -21.68
N PHE A 329 19.29 11.06 -21.43
CA PHE A 329 20.10 10.34 -22.40
C PHE A 329 20.06 8.84 -22.11
N ALA A 330 19.96 8.03 -23.16
CA ALA A 330 19.94 6.57 -23.03
C ALA A 330 21.25 6.01 -22.43
N ASN A 331 22.36 6.73 -22.57
CA ASN A 331 23.62 6.47 -21.89
C ASN A 331 24.20 7.82 -21.44
N PRO A 332 24.81 7.91 -20.25
CA PRO A 332 25.53 9.11 -19.83
C PRO A 332 26.62 9.48 -20.83
N ILE A 333 26.83 10.79 -21.03
CA ILE A 333 27.77 11.29 -22.04
C ILE A 333 29.03 11.80 -21.32
N GLU A 334 30.15 11.11 -21.52
CA GLU A 334 31.46 11.50 -20.99
C GLU A 334 32.08 12.70 -21.73
N ASN A 335 33.01 13.40 -21.06
CA ASN A 335 33.88 14.43 -21.63
C ASN A 335 33.14 15.52 -22.41
N VAL A 336 32.02 16.03 -21.92
CA VAL A 336 31.21 17.04 -22.63
C VAL A 336 31.92 18.41 -22.60
N ASP A 337 32.15 19.01 -23.77
CA ASP A 337 32.61 20.40 -23.89
C ASP A 337 31.42 21.35 -24.12
N GLU A 338 30.53 20.98 -25.04
CA GLU A 338 29.44 21.86 -25.46
C GLU A 338 28.17 21.08 -25.83
N VAL A 339 27.02 21.55 -25.35
CA VAL A 339 25.70 21.03 -25.71
C VAL A 339 25.00 22.03 -26.60
N LYS A 340 24.41 21.57 -27.70
CA LYS A 340 23.68 22.40 -28.66
C LYS A 340 22.24 21.91 -28.82
N PHE A 341 21.31 22.83 -28.67
CA PHE A 341 19.92 22.68 -29.07
C PHE A 341 19.74 23.21 -30.48
N GLU A 342 19.12 22.41 -31.33
CA GLU A 342 18.65 22.79 -32.66
C GLU A 342 17.13 22.73 -32.65
N VAL A 343 16.45 23.86 -32.81
CA VAL A 343 14.99 23.92 -32.86
C VAL A 343 14.52 23.91 -34.31
N VAL A 344 13.57 23.02 -34.61
CA VAL A 344 12.95 22.90 -35.93
C VAL A 344 11.53 23.46 -35.85
N LEU A 345 11.29 24.64 -36.43
CA LEU A 345 10.03 25.35 -36.31
C LEU A 345 9.04 24.89 -37.40
N SER A 346 8.46 23.69 -37.28
CA SER A 346 7.62 23.12 -38.36
C SER A 346 6.10 23.25 -38.19
N PHE A 347 5.58 23.81 -37.09
CA PHE A 347 4.12 23.95 -36.94
C PHE A 347 3.73 25.09 -35.99
N ALA A 348 3.28 26.21 -36.54
CA ALA A 348 2.55 27.23 -35.79
C ALA A 348 1.06 27.19 -36.21
N PRO A 349 0.10 27.12 -35.27
CA PRO A 349 -1.31 27.35 -35.59
C PRO A 349 -1.46 28.72 -36.27
N SER A 350 -2.34 28.83 -37.26
CA SER A 350 -2.52 30.05 -38.05
C SER A 350 -2.71 31.28 -37.15
N GLY A 351 -1.73 32.19 -37.16
CA GLY A 351 -1.75 33.45 -36.41
C GLY A 351 -0.82 33.52 -35.18
N THR A 352 -0.15 32.43 -34.80
CA THR A 352 0.93 32.45 -33.80
C THR A 352 2.28 32.27 -34.51
N ILE A 353 3.30 32.94 -34.01
CA ILE A 353 4.63 33.09 -34.63
C ILE A 353 5.63 32.15 -33.93
N PRO A 354 6.62 31.56 -34.62
CA PRO A 354 7.57 30.65 -33.98
C PRO A 354 8.80 31.38 -33.41
N SER A 355 8.70 31.88 -32.17
CA SER A 355 9.85 32.25 -31.34
C SER A 355 10.05 31.22 -30.24
N VAL A 356 11.29 31.13 -29.71
CA VAL A 356 11.63 30.30 -28.56
C VAL A 356 12.02 31.17 -27.38
N SER A 357 11.42 30.92 -26.23
CA SER A 357 11.85 31.44 -24.94
C SER A 357 12.39 30.32 -24.04
N CYS A 358 13.23 30.67 -23.07
CA CYS A 358 13.78 29.75 -22.08
C CYS A 358 14.11 30.51 -20.80
N ALA A 359 13.54 30.12 -19.67
CA ALA A 359 13.88 30.71 -18.38
C ALA A 359 15.24 30.20 -17.89
N GLU A 360 15.46 28.89 -17.90
CA GLU A 360 16.71 28.28 -17.41
C GLU A 360 16.96 26.96 -18.13
N VAL A 361 18.22 26.62 -18.42
CA VAL A 361 18.67 25.30 -18.84
C VAL A 361 19.76 24.81 -17.89
N GLU A 362 19.53 23.64 -17.33
CA GLU A 362 20.42 23.05 -16.33
C GLU A 362 20.89 21.68 -16.76
N PHE A 363 22.17 21.41 -16.53
CA PHE A 363 22.85 20.19 -16.94
C PHE A 363 23.21 19.42 -15.70
N TYR A 364 22.95 18.11 -15.68
CA TYR A 364 23.12 17.32 -14.47
C TYR A 364 23.92 16.05 -14.70
N THR A 365 24.73 15.71 -13.70
CA THR A 365 25.41 14.43 -13.57
C THR A 365 24.86 13.66 -12.37
N SER A 366 24.65 12.37 -12.54
CA SER A 366 24.37 11.44 -11.45
C SER A 366 25.72 10.96 -10.88
N ALA A 367 26.46 11.87 -10.24
CA ALA A 367 27.71 11.59 -9.55
C ALA A 367 27.57 11.85 -8.04
N VAL A 368 28.41 11.19 -7.23
CA VAL A 368 28.44 11.34 -5.78
C VAL A 368 29.09 12.69 -5.42
N ILE A 369 28.41 13.55 -4.67
CA ILE A 369 28.92 14.89 -4.30
C ILE A 369 29.94 14.82 -3.14
N TYR A 370 29.92 13.73 -2.37
CA TYR A 370 30.85 13.42 -1.27
C TYR A 370 31.48 12.03 -1.48
N ASP A 371 32.11 11.82 -2.63
CA ASP A 371 32.70 10.55 -3.09
C ASP A 371 33.87 10.04 -2.22
N ASN A 372 34.46 10.92 -1.41
CA ASN A 372 35.45 10.58 -0.38
C ASN A 372 34.83 10.08 0.93
N ILE A 373 33.49 10.13 1.06
CA ILE A 373 32.75 9.72 2.25
C ILE A 373 31.86 8.50 1.94
N PHE A 374 31.07 8.56 0.88
CA PHE A 374 30.08 7.52 0.57
C PHE A 374 30.57 6.58 -0.53
N THR A 375 30.09 5.34 -0.49
CA THR A 375 30.48 4.30 -1.47
C THR A 375 29.90 4.53 -2.86
N ASP A 376 28.67 5.04 -2.93
CA ASP A 376 27.90 5.18 -4.16
C ASP A 376 26.79 6.24 -4.04
N ILE A 377 26.05 6.44 -5.12
CA ILE A 377 25.01 7.48 -5.26
C ILE A 377 23.75 7.25 -4.42
N THR A 378 23.65 6.10 -3.74
CA THR A 378 22.57 5.85 -2.78
C THR A 378 22.85 6.50 -1.43
N TYR A 379 24.10 6.93 -1.16
CA TYR A 379 24.50 7.55 0.12
C TYR A 379 24.13 6.70 1.35
N SER A 380 24.07 5.38 1.17
CA SER A 380 23.59 4.42 2.18
C SER A 380 24.69 3.70 2.94
N GLU A 381 25.95 3.86 2.51
CA GLU A 381 27.11 3.23 3.12
C GLU A 381 28.33 4.16 3.05
N LEU A 382 29.15 4.12 4.10
CA LEU A 382 30.40 4.87 4.19
C LEU A 382 31.56 4.07 3.61
N LEU A 383 32.57 4.76 3.08
CA LEU A 383 33.85 4.13 2.80
C LEU A 383 34.50 3.59 4.11
N PRO A 384 35.28 2.49 4.06
CA PRO A 384 35.76 1.80 5.27
C PRO A 384 36.57 2.64 6.26
N ASP A 385 37.26 3.69 5.80
CA ASP A 385 38.20 4.49 6.59
C ASP A 385 37.73 5.94 6.86
N VAL A 386 36.42 6.21 6.72
CA VAL A 386 35.86 7.54 7.00
C VAL A 386 36.02 7.91 8.47
N THR A 387 36.56 9.09 8.74
CA THR A 387 36.71 9.63 10.10
C THR A 387 35.59 10.62 10.43
N ILE A 388 35.33 10.82 11.73
CA ILE A 388 34.38 11.83 12.18
C ILE A 388 34.76 13.24 11.69
N ASP A 389 36.06 13.57 11.64
CA ASP A 389 36.55 14.85 11.13
C ASP A 389 36.21 15.03 9.64
N ALA A 390 36.29 13.97 8.85
CA ALA A 390 35.90 14.02 7.44
C ALA A 390 34.39 14.28 7.28
N ILE A 391 33.56 13.67 8.13
CA ILE A 391 32.10 13.90 8.16
C ILE A 391 31.77 15.33 8.60
N LEU A 392 32.46 15.87 9.61
CA LEU A 392 32.22 17.23 10.09
C LEU A 392 32.56 18.32 9.05
N ASN A 393 33.38 17.99 8.04
CA ASN A 393 33.70 18.87 6.92
C ASN A 393 32.69 18.78 5.76
N ILE A 394 31.64 17.96 5.86
CA ILE A 394 30.54 17.96 4.90
C ILE A 394 29.74 19.25 5.14
N ASP A 395 29.67 20.12 4.13
CA ASP A 395 28.99 21.41 4.26
C ASP A 395 27.47 21.23 4.47
N ASN A 396 26.84 20.41 3.64
CA ASN A 396 25.40 20.19 3.68
C ASN A 396 24.99 19.32 4.88
N GLU A 397 24.10 19.86 5.72
CA GLU A 397 23.68 19.21 6.96
C GLU A 397 22.98 17.87 6.74
N PHE A 398 22.20 17.74 5.67
CA PHE A 398 21.48 16.51 5.35
C PHE A 398 22.43 15.32 5.15
N TYR A 399 23.42 15.48 4.26
CA TYR A 399 24.42 14.43 4.02
C TYR A 399 25.31 14.19 5.24
N ARG A 400 25.67 15.27 5.97
CA ARG A 400 26.46 15.17 7.20
C ARG A 400 25.74 14.35 8.26
N ASN A 401 24.44 14.56 8.41
CA ASN A 401 23.60 13.86 9.37
C ASN A 401 23.50 12.35 9.03
N ILE A 402 23.23 12.02 7.76
CA ILE A 402 23.23 10.62 7.29
C ILE A 402 24.56 9.95 7.59
N ALA A 403 25.68 10.55 7.14
CA ALA A 403 27.02 9.98 7.35
C ALA A 403 27.33 9.77 8.83
N LYS A 404 26.94 10.73 9.67
CA LYS A 404 27.14 10.67 11.12
C LYS A 404 26.38 9.50 11.75
N HIS A 405 25.12 9.28 11.40
CA HIS A 405 24.33 8.17 11.92
C HIS A 405 24.81 6.81 11.38
N LEU A 406 25.24 6.75 10.11
CA LEU A 406 25.88 5.55 9.54
C LEU A 406 27.17 5.19 10.29
N LEU A 407 28.03 6.16 10.57
CA LEU A 407 29.29 5.92 11.29
C LEU A 407 29.06 5.42 12.73
N ASN A 408 28.01 5.94 13.39
CA ASN A 408 27.69 5.57 14.78
C ASN A 408 26.84 4.30 14.89
N GLY A 409 26.38 3.72 13.77
CA GLY A 409 25.47 2.57 13.78
C GLY A 409 24.08 2.89 14.32
N THR A 410 23.67 4.16 14.31
CA THR A 410 22.35 4.65 14.75
C THR A 410 21.47 5.06 13.57
N TYR A 411 21.85 4.68 12.34
CA TYR A 411 21.02 4.85 11.15
C TYR A 411 19.97 3.74 11.08
N GLU A 412 18.75 4.10 10.70
CA GLU A 412 17.64 3.17 10.52
C GLU A 412 17.74 2.52 9.13
N TYR A 413 18.36 1.34 9.07
CA TYR A 413 18.68 0.66 7.79
C TYR A 413 17.43 0.23 7.01
N GLU A 414 16.25 0.19 7.62
CA GLU A 414 14.95 -0.03 6.99
C GLU A 414 14.63 1.04 5.93
N ARG A 415 15.26 2.21 6.01
CA ARG A 415 15.19 3.27 4.98
C ARG A 415 15.94 2.90 3.69
N ILE A 416 16.79 1.87 3.73
CA ILE A 416 17.60 1.39 2.62
C ILE A 416 17.01 0.07 2.10
N LEU A 417 16.37 0.15 0.94
CA LEU A 417 15.67 -0.94 0.30
C LEU A 417 16.55 -1.55 -0.79
N ASP A 418 16.88 -2.84 -0.65
CA ASP A 418 17.49 -3.65 -1.71
C ASP A 418 16.39 -4.48 -2.39
N LEU A 419 15.76 -3.88 -3.40
CA LEU A 419 14.63 -4.48 -4.11
C LEU A 419 15.14 -5.53 -5.08
N GLN A 420 14.70 -6.76 -4.88
CA GLN A 420 14.94 -7.83 -5.85
C GLN A 420 13.86 -7.81 -6.92
N PRO A 421 14.16 -8.09 -8.20
CA PRO A 421 13.14 -8.16 -9.23
C PRO A 421 12.07 -9.16 -8.80
N ILE A 422 10.82 -8.71 -8.66
CA ILE A 422 9.70 -9.65 -8.58
C ILE A 422 9.72 -10.40 -9.91
N GLN A 423 10.01 -11.71 -9.87
CA GLN A 423 9.73 -12.61 -10.99
C GLN A 423 8.20 -12.68 -11.15
N SER A 424 7.68 -11.64 -11.75
CA SER A 424 6.36 -11.52 -12.28
C SER A 424 6.61 -11.01 -13.68
N ASP A 425 6.21 -11.78 -14.68
CA ASP A 425 5.78 -11.12 -15.88
C ASP A 425 4.52 -10.33 -15.49
N ARG A 426 4.60 -9.22 -14.75
CA ARG A 426 3.43 -8.38 -14.39
C ARG A 426 2.64 -7.98 -15.65
N VAL A 427 3.35 -7.93 -16.79
CA VAL A 427 2.82 -7.75 -18.14
C VAL A 427 1.98 -8.94 -18.64
N ASN A 428 2.21 -10.18 -18.18
CA ASN A 428 1.49 -11.41 -18.57
C ASN A 428 0.68 -12.09 -17.44
N ALA A 429 1.02 -11.84 -16.17
CA ALA A 429 0.46 -12.49 -15.00
C ALA A 429 -0.91 -11.88 -14.71
N LYS A 430 -1.95 -12.52 -15.26
CA LYS A 430 -3.36 -12.20 -15.07
C LYS A 430 -3.85 -12.41 -13.61
N ILE A 431 -3.01 -12.33 -12.58
CA ILE A 431 -3.49 -12.33 -11.19
C ILE A 431 -4.15 -10.96 -10.95
N ASN A 432 -5.48 -10.93 -10.88
CA ASN A 432 -6.25 -9.68 -10.78
C ASN A 432 -6.07 -8.95 -9.44
N LYS A 433 -5.46 -9.60 -8.43
CA LYS A 433 -5.32 -9.08 -7.06
C LYS A 433 -3.90 -9.21 -6.47
N ALA A 434 -2.86 -9.26 -7.31
CA ALA A 434 -1.48 -9.23 -6.82
C ALA A 434 -1.22 -7.90 -6.09
N SER A 435 -0.44 -7.93 -5.01
CA SER A 435 -0.15 -6.69 -4.28
C SER A 435 0.59 -5.71 -5.19
N LEU A 436 -0.05 -4.59 -5.51
CA LEU A 436 0.60 -3.45 -6.20
C LEU A 436 1.63 -2.77 -5.28
N TYR A 437 1.52 -3.03 -3.99
CA TYR A 437 2.24 -2.43 -2.86
C TYR A 437 3.25 -3.42 -2.26
N GLU A 438 3.84 -4.27 -3.09
CA GLU A 438 4.68 -5.39 -2.62
C GLU A 438 5.99 -4.94 -1.97
N TYR A 439 6.50 -3.76 -2.36
CA TYR A 439 7.62 -3.09 -1.71
C TYR A 439 7.10 -1.97 -0.78
N ALA A 440 6.35 -2.37 0.25
CA ALA A 440 6.08 -1.49 1.38
C ALA A 440 7.40 -1.02 1.98
N THR A 441 7.52 0.28 2.21
CA THR A 441 8.75 0.90 2.73
C THR A 441 8.71 1.11 4.24
N GLY A 442 7.50 1.12 4.81
CA GLY A 442 7.28 1.50 6.20
C GLY A 442 7.48 2.99 6.45
N ILE A 443 7.56 3.81 5.39
CA ILE A 443 7.74 5.25 5.50
C ILE A 443 6.42 5.96 5.23
N TYR A 444 6.15 6.99 6.02
CA TYR A 444 5.08 7.94 5.84
C TYR A 444 5.63 9.30 5.41
N PHE A 445 4.97 9.91 4.43
CA PHE A 445 5.23 11.30 4.04
C PHE A 445 4.08 12.20 4.47
N GLU A 446 4.41 13.40 4.91
CA GLU A 446 3.42 14.42 5.26
C GLU A 446 3.02 15.26 4.04
N THR A 447 1.82 15.82 4.07
CA THR A 447 1.33 16.73 3.01
C THR A 447 2.19 17.99 2.98
N GLY A 448 2.70 18.37 1.80
CA GLY A 448 3.54 19.54 1.61
C GLY A 448 5.02 19.34 1.97
N GLN A 449 5.41 18.15 2.44
CA GLN A 449 6.79 17.86 2.82
C GLN A 449 7.71 17.76 1.60
N ASP A 450 8.87 18.41 1.64
CA ASP A 450 9.97 18.10 0.73
C ASP A 450 10.76 16.89 1.25
N VAL A 451 10.94 15.89 0.40
CA VAL A 451 11.62 14.63 0.75
C VAL A 451 12.73 14.29 -0.23
N VAL A 452 13.77 13.63 0.27
CA VAL A 452 14.91 13.18 -0.55
C VAL A 452 14.95 11.66 -0.61
N VAL A 453 15.04 11.16 -1.85
CA VAL A 453 15.12 9.74 -2.19
C VAL A 453 16.31 9.53 -3.09
N PHE A 454 17.25 8.71 -2.66
CA PHE A 454 18.38 8.30 -3.48
C PHE A 454 18.05 6.98 -4.19
N CYS A 455 18.21 6.98 -5.50
CA CYS A 455 17.94 5.82 -6.33
C CYS A 455 19.25 5.33 -6.95
N GLY A 456 19.55 4.05 -6.81
CA GLY A 456 20.70 3.41 -7.45
C GLY A 456 20.51 3.24 -8.96
N GLU A 457 21.43 2.50 -9.57
CA GLU A 457 21.44 2.20 -11.01
C GLU A 457 20.12 1.53 -11.43
N GLN A 458 19.45 2.11 -12.42
CA GLN A 458 18.13 1.63 -12.86
C GLN A 458 18.23 0.61 -14.01
N SER A 459 19.39 0.50 -14.68
CA SER A 459 19.67 -0.39 -15.82
C SER A 459 18.53 -0.43 -16.87
N GLY A 460 17.89 0.73 -17.14
CA GLY A 460 16.80 0.89 -18.10
C GLY A 460 15.37 0.71 -17.53
N ALA A 461 15.21 0.49 -16.23
CA ALA A 461 13.91 0.55 -15.55
C ALA A 461 13.43 1.99 -15.33
N SER A 462 12.13 2.15 -15.05
CA SER A 462 11.53 3.44 -14.72
C SER A 462 10.76 3.31 -13.39
N PRO A 463 11.48 3.24 -12.25
CA PRO A 463 10.86 3.12 -10.94
C PRO A 463 10.06 4.37 -10.57
N SER A 464 9.11 4.21 -9.66
CA SER A 464 8.40 5.33 -9.02
C SER A 464 8.15 5.03 -7.55
N LEU A 465 8.01 6.09 -6.75
CA LEU A 465 7.32 5.98 -5.48
C LEU A 465 5.81 6.03 -5.72
N ILE A 466 5.07 5.27 -4.94
CA ILE A 466 3.62 5.39 -4.78
C ILE A 466 3.37 5.91 -3.37
N VAL A 467 2.68 7.04 -3.26
CA VAL A 467 2.14 7.54 -1.99
C VAL A 467 0.64 7.21 -2.00
N LEU A 468 0.21 6.36 -1.07
CA LEU A 468 -1.18 5.95 -0.93
C LEU A 468 -1.82 6.65 0.26
N ASN A 469 -3.02 7.18 0.06
CA ASN A 469 -3.86 7.75 1.11
C ASN A 469 -5.37 7.52 0.82
N THR A 470 -6.25 8.18 1.59
CA THR A 470 -7.70 8.11 1.44
C THR A 470 -8.22 8.64 0.09
N ASN A 471 -7.50 9.56 -0.54
CA ASN A 471 -7.84 10.14 -1.85
C ASN A 471 -7.34 9.30 -3.03
N GLY A 472 -6.60 8.21 -2.77
CA GLY A 472 -6.06 7.31 -3.78
C GLY A 472 -4.53 7.30 -3.79
N THR A 473 -3.95 7.09 -4.98
CA THR A 473 -2.50 6.96 -5.15
C THR A 473 -1.92 8.13 -5.94
N THR A 474 -0.89 8.77 -5.42
CA THR A 474 0.00 9.67 -6.16
C THR A 474 1.29 8.93 -6.52
N GLN A 475 1.81 9.14 -7.74
CA GLN A 475 3.07 8.53 -8.17
C GLN A 475 4.14 9.58 -8.44
N TYR A 476 5.35 9.31 -7.97
CA TYR A 476 6.53 10.14 -8.19
C TYR A 476 7.59 9.32 -8.93
N PRO A 477 7.80 9.57 -10.24
CA PRO A 477 8.88 8.92 -10.99
C PRO A 477 10.24 9.17 -10.33
N LEU A 478 11.06 8.13 -10.21
CA LEU A 478 12.41 8.20 -9.68
C LEU A 478 13.43 8.14 -10.80
N LYS A 479 14.50 8.91 -10.67
CA LYS A 479 15.68 8.89 -11.53
C LYS A 479 16.90 8.43 -10.74
N GLU A 480 17.88 7.89 -11.44
CA GLU A 480 19.17 7.53 -10.85
C GLU A 480 19.83 8.75 -10.16
N GLY A 481 20.26 8.52 -8.93
CA GLY A 481 20.82 9.52 -8.03
C GLY A 481 19.79 10.19 -7.13
N VAL A 482 19.93 11.50 -6.92
CA VAL A 482 19.19 12.27 -5.93
C VAL A 482 17.86 12.75 -6.49
N ASN A 483 16.76 12.39 -5.82
CA ASN A 483 15.41 12.85 -6.14
C ASN A 483 14.91 13.69 -4.97
N LYS A 484 14.75 14.99 -5.17
CA LYS A 484 14.02 15.87 -4.24
C LYS A 484 12.57 15.99 -4.73
N ILE A 485 11.63 15.63 -3.88
CA ILE A 485 10.21 15.49 -4.21
C ILE A 485 9.41 16.35 -3.25
N SER A 486 8.57 17.24 -3.77
CA SER A 486 7.56 17.94 -2.98
C SER A 486 6.29 17.10 -2.93
N VAL A 487 5.93 16.65 -1.73
CA VAL A 487 4.80 15.75 -1.50
C VAL A 487 3.50 16.56 -1.56
N ALA A 488 2.65 16.26 -2.53
CA ALA A 488 1.41 16.99 -2.76
C ALA A 488 0.33 16.60 -1.75
N HIS A 489 0.28 15.30 -1.42
CA HIS A 489 -0.63 14.72 -0.44
C HIS A 489 0.12 13.62 0.32
N GLY A 490 0.11 13.71 1.65
CA GLY A 490 0.77 12.75 2.53
C GLY A 490 0.15 11.36 2.48
N GLY A 491 0.88 10.35 2.94
CA GLY A 491 0.43 8.96 2.94
C GLY A 491 1.56 7.94 3.06
N LYS A 492 1.19 6.65 2.94
CA LYS A 492 2.12 5.52 3.01
C LYS A 492 2.90 5.37 1.71
N VAL A 493 4.21 5.17 1.85
CA VAL A 493 5.13 5.11 0.73
C VAL A 493 5.43 3.67 0.34
N TYR A 494 5.35 3.40 -0.96
CA TYR A 494 5.70 2.13 -1.60
C TYR A 494 6.64 2.41 -2.77
N VAL A 495 7.46 1.43 -3.13
CA VAL A 495 8.21 1.50 -4.39
C VAL A 495 7.48 0.65 -5.45
N ASN A 496 7.39 1.17 -6.66
CA ASN A 496 7.00 0.42 -7.84
C ASN A 496 8.23 0.23 -8.74
N ASN A 497 8.76 -1.00 -8.80
CA ASN A 497 9.91 -1.30 -9.64
C ASN A 497 9.86 -2.74 -10.20
N PRO A 498 10.10 -2.96 -11.51
CA PRO A 498 10.12 -4.30 -12.09
C PRO A 498 11.48 -5.02 -12.01
N THR A 499 12.56 -4.36 -11.59
CA THR A 499 13.94 -4.89 -11.65
C THR A 499 14.61 -4.95 -10.28
N ALA A 500 15.88 -5.37 -10.25
CA ALA A 500 16.73 -5.16 -9.09
C ALA A 500 16.98 -3.66 -8.94
N LEU A 501 16.85 -3.11 -7.74
CA LEU A 501 17.09 -1.68 -7.50
C LEU A 501 17.38 -1.42 -6.02
N LYS A 502 18.44 -0.65 -5.75
CA LYS A 502 18.70 -0.11 -4.41
C LYS A 502 18.07 1.28 -4.29
N VAL A 503 17.21 1.48 -3.30
CA VAL A 503 16.54 2.77 -3.02
C VAL A 503 16.79 3.15 -1.58
N HIS A 504 17.21 4.38 -1.32
CA HIS A 504 17.41 4.90 0.02
C HIS A 504 16.50 6.12 0.22
N ILE A 505 15.48 5.97 1.08
CA ILE A 505 14.50 7.01 1.38
C ILE A 505 14.95 7.70 2.68
N ALA A 506 15.75 8.75 2.52
CA ALA A 506 16.46 9.39 3.63
C ALA A 506 15.61 10.42 4.40
N SER A 507 14.39 10.69 3.95
CA SER A 507 13.40 11.61 4.55
C SER A 507 12.10 10.87 4.93
N GLY A 508 11.16 11.59 5.54
CA GLY A 508 9.89 11.03 6.01
C GLY A 508 10.00 10.32 7.35
N ILE A 509 8.85 9.93 7.91
CA ILE A 509 8.80 9.21 9.18
C ILE A 509 8.84 7.71 8.93
N LEU A 510 9.72 7.01 9.64
CA LEU A 510 9.78 5.55 9.63
C LEU A 510 8.81 4.98 10.66
N GLU A 511 7.74 4.34 10.18
CA GLU A 511 6.74 3.64 10.98
C GLU A 511 6.91 2.12 10.91
N GLY A 512 7.70 1.63 9.96
CA GLY A 512 8.04 0.21 9.81
C GLY A 512 7.06 -0.60 8.97
N VAL A 513 7.52 -1.79 8.57
CA VAL A 513 6.72 -2.84 7.90
C VAL A 513 6.74 -4.07 8.78
N PHE A 514 5.56 -4.57 9.13
CA PHE A 514 5.43 -5.53 10.22
C PHE A 514 5.34 -6.96 9.69
N ASN A 515 6.22 -7.84 10.16
CA ASN A 515 6.14 -9.25 9.81
C ASN A 515 5.00 -9.91 10.57
N SER A 516 4.10 -10.66 9.90
CA SER A 516 2.98 -11.32 10.57
C SER A 516 3.36 -12.25 11.74
N ASN A 517 4.61 -12.67 11.84
CA ASN A 517 5.14 -13.49 12.94
C ASN A 517 5.77 -12.69 14.09
N ASN A 518 5.99 -11.38 13.93
CA ASN A 518 6.56 -10.50 14.96
C ASN A 518 6.11 -9.05 14.72
N ILE A 519 5.18 -8.56 15.55
CA ILE A 519 4.50 -7.26 15.37
C ILE A 519 4.50 -6.40 16.65
N ASP A 520 5.47 -6.61 17.54
CA ASP A 520 5.50 -6.05 18.89
C ASP A 520 5.51 -4.50 18.94
N ASP A 521 5.99 -3.82 17.90
CA ASP A 521 6.17 -2.36 17.89
C ASP A 521 4.95 -1.56 17.42
N ILE A 522 3.90 -2.21 16.88
CA ILE A 522 2.69 -1.53 16.35
C ILE A 522 1.98 -0.68 17.44
N GLN A 523 2.07 -1.10 18.70
CA GLN A 523 1.41 -0.43 19.83
C GLN A 523 1.92 0.98 20.07
N ASN A 524 3.16 1.27 19.67
CA ASN A 524 3.82 2.55 19.92
C ASN A 524 3.71 3.52 18.73
N LEU A 525 3.06 3.13 17.63
CA LEU A 525 2.88 3.99 16.48
C LEU A 525 1.87 5.11 16.76
N GLU A 526 2.24 6.31 16.37
CA GLU A 526 1.39 7.50 16.44
C GLU A 526 0.38 7.53 15.31
N ALA A 527 -0.75 8.22 15.56
CA ALA A 527 -1.83 8.34 14.60
C ALA A 527 -1.55 9.49 13.60
N ARG A 528 -1.83 9.24 12.31
CA ARG A 528 -1.60 10.09 11.13
C ARG A 528 -2.84 10.18 10.23
N ASP A 529 -2.86 11.12 9.29
CA ASP A 529 -3.97 11.37 8.35
C ASP A 529 -4.40 10.10 7.60
N TYR A 530 -3.41 9.26 7.26
CA TYR A 530 -3.61 7.95 6.66
C TYR A 530 -3.11 6.81 7.57
N ASN A 531 -3.95 6.49 8.54
CA ASN A 531 -3.71 5.52 9.62
C ASN A 531 -3.88 4.05 9.23
N VAL A 532 -2.99 3.54 8.38
CA VAL A 532 -2.90 2.10 8.10
C VAL A 532 -1.55 1.54 8.50
N VAL A 533 -1.47 0.23 8.67
CA VAL A 533 -0.22 -0.51 8.85
C VAL A 533 -0.08 -1.59 7.80
N ASP A 534 1.14 -1.74 7.31
CA ASP A 534 1.53 -2.76 6.34
C ASP A 534 2.02 -4.00 7.08
N ILE A 535 1.25 -5.09 6.98
CA ILE A 535 1.56 -6.37 7.63
C ILE A 535 1.85 -7.40 6.54
N VAL A 536 3.10 -7.88 6.51
CA VAL A 536 3.60 -8.75 5.46
C VAL A 536 3.90 -10.15 5.97
N SER A 537 3.59 -11.15 5.15
CA SER A 537 3.98 -12.54 5.33
C SER A 537 4.75 -13.06 4.12
N GLU A 538 5.00 -14.36 4.06
CA GLU A 538 5.52 -15.01 2.85
C GLU A 538 4.53 -14.93 1.68
N ASN A 539 3.21 -15.02 1.94
CA ASN A 539 2.20 -15.16 0.89
C ASN A 539 1.26 -13.97 0.72
N TYR A 540 1.15 -13.07 1.70
CA TYR A 540 0.25 -11.92 1.62
C TYR A 540 0.88 -10.62 2.14
N HIS A 541 0.28 -9.53 1.68
CA HIS A 541 0.47 -8.19 2.21
C HIS A 541 -0.91 -7.68 2.64
N LEU A 542 -1.10 -7.47 3.94
CA LEU A 542 -2.32 -6.97 4.57
C LEU A 542 -2.14 -5.50 4.93
N ILE A 543 -3.03 -4.65 4.41
CA ILE A 543 -3.18 -3.25 4.81
C ILE A 543 -4.37 -3.19 5.78
N ALA A 544 -4.11 -2.81 7.03
CA ALA A 544 -5.11 -2.76 8.10
C ALA A 544 -5.15 -1.37 8.77
N PRO A 545 -6.30 -0.90 9.28
CA PRO A 545 -6.36 0.29 10.12
C PRO A 545 -5.44 0.16 11.34
N LEU A 546 -4.65 1.19 11.62
CA LEU A 546 -3.74 1.22 12.78
C LEU A 546 -4.52 0.99 14.09
N SER A 547 -5.67 1.63 14.26
CA SER A 547 -6.54 1.49 15.44
C SER A 547 -7.00 0.05 15.69
N TYR A 548 -7.32 -0.69 14.62
CA TYR A 548 -7.67 -2.09 14.70
C TYR A 548 -6.44 -2.93 15.07
N ALA A 549 -5.29 -2.66 14.44
CA ALA A 549 -4.05 -3.39 14.70
C ALA A 549 -3.53 -3.21 16.13
N GLN A 550 -3.64 -2.01 16.70
CA GLN A 550 -3.27 -1.73 18.10
C GLN A 550 -4.20 -2.46 19.08
N THR A 551 -5.51 -2.50 18.83
CA THR A 551 -6.46 -3.11 19.79
C THR A 551 -6.56 -4.63 19.68
N THR A 552 -6.23 -5.21 18.52
CA THR A 552 -6.46 -6.64 18.23
C THR A 552 -5.25 -7.35 17.62
N LEU A 553 -4.05 -6.89 17.97
CA LEU A 553 -2.76 -7.40 17.46
C LEU A 553 -2.66 -8.93 17.41
N ALA A 554 -3.02 -9.61 18.52
CA ALA A 554 -3.00 -11.07 18.61
C ALA A 554 -3.97 -11.75 17.61
N ASN A 555 -5.11 -11.12 17.32
CA ASN A 555 -6.06 -11.64 16.33
C ASN A 555 -5.46 -11.57 14.93
N ILE A 556 -4.75 -10.50 14.58
CA ILE A 556 -4.10 -10.38 13.28
C ILE A 556 -3.04 -11.47 13.08
N VAL A 557 -2.20 -11.74 14.08
CA VAL A 557 -1.19 -12.83 14.00
C VAL A 557 -1.87 -14.19 13.80
N ASN A 558 -2.86 -14.49 14.63
CA ASN A 558 -3.54 -15.79 14.61
C ASN A 558 -4.34 -16.00 13.31
N ALA A 559 -5.08 -14.99 12.86
CA ALA A 559 -5.78 -15.02 11.58
C ALA A 559 -4.80 -15.10 10.40
N GLY A 560 -3.66 -14.40 10.50
CA GLY A 560 -2.59 -14.41 9.52
C GLY A 560 -2.04 -15.80 9.23
N THR A 561 -1.91 -16.64 10.25
CA THR A 561 -1.48 -18.05 10.10
C THR A 561 -2.45 -18.83 9.19
N ASN A 562 -3.75 -18.66 9.38
CA ASN A 562 -4.77 -19.30 8.54
C ASN A 562 -4.78 -18.71 7.12
N LEU A 563 -4.65 -17.38 6.98
CA LEU A 563 -4.56 -16.73 5.67
C LEU A 563 -3.38 -17.24 4.85
N ASP A 564 -2.19 -17.34 5.43
CA ASP A 564 -1.01 -17.88 4.76
C ASP A 564 -1.24 -19.31 4.28
N ALA A 565 -1.80 -20.17 5.14
CA ALA A 565 -2.12 -21.55 4.79
C ALA A 565 -3.15 -21.63 3.65
N PHE A 566 -4.19 -20.80 3.66
CA PHE A 566 -5.21 -20.78 2.62
C PHE A 566 -4.63 -20.34 1.27
N ILE A 567 -3.78 -19.31 1.28
CA ILE A 567 -3.13 -18.80 0.06
C ILE A 567 -2.13 -19.82 -0.49
N ALA A 568 -1.36 -20.50 0.37
CA ALA A 568 -0.47 -21.57 -0.05
C ALA A 568 -1.24 -22.75 -0.70
N ASN A 569 -2.40 -23.11 -0.14
CA ASN A 569 -3.29 -24.11 -0.76
C ASN A 569 -3.84 -23.64 -2.10
N ALA A 570 -4.25 -22.36 -2.21
CA ALA A 570 -4.71 -21.79 -3.48
C ALA A 570 -3.60 -21.81 -4.54
N LYS A 571 -2.37 -21.40 -4.18
CA LYS A 571 -1.20 -21.46 -5.07
C LYS A 571 -0.95 -22.87 -5.58
N THR A 572 -1.10 -23.88 -4.73
CA THR A 572 -0.99 -25.30 -5.11
C THR A 572 -2.12 -25.72 -6.05
N PHE A 573 -3.37 -25.42 -5.70
CA PHE A 573 -4.56 -25.77 -6.48
C PHE A 573 -4.51 -25.19 -7.90
N TYR A 574 -4.08 -23.93 -8.05
CA TYR A 574 -3.97 -23.23 -9.33
C TYR A 574 -2.58 -23.38 -9.99
N ALA A 575 -1.71 -24.21 -9.44
CA ALA A 575 -0.35 -24.45 -9.93
C ALA A 575 0.49 -23.17 -10.10
N VAL A 576 0.32 -22.16 -9.25
CA VAL A 576 0.90 -20.80 -9.41
C VAL A 576 2.42 -20.81 -9.53
N ASN A 577 3.08 -21.75 -8.86
CA ASN A 577 4.54 -21.88 -8.85
C ASN A 577 5.07 -22.90 -9.87
N GLU A 578 4.23 -23.37 -10.80
CA GLU A 578 4.58 -24.40 -11.79
C GLU A 578 4.32 -23.94 -13.24
N GLY A 579 5.08 -24.50 -14.18
CA GLY A 579 4.93 -24.22 -15.62
C GLY A 579 5.82 -23.08 -16.12
N ALA A 580 5.45 -22.48 -17.26
CA ALA A 580 6.28 -21.49 -17.96
C ALA A 580 6.35 -20.11 -17.27
N TYR A 581 5.43 -19.83 -16.34
CA TYR A 581 5.31 -18.55 -15.65
C TYR A 581 5.20 -18.80 -14.14
N ILE A 582 6.28 -18.56 -13.40
CA ILE A 582 6.27 -18.57 -11.93
C ILE A 582 5.92 -17.17 -11.46
N VAL A 583 4.98 -17.05 -10.52
CA VAL A 583 4.64 -15.76 -9.90
C VAL A 583 4.95 -15.82 -8.41
N ASN A 584 6.02 -15.14 -8.01
CA ASN A 584 6.45 -15.09 -6.61
C ASN A 584 5.89 -13.88 -5.85
N SER A 585 4.73 -13.34 -6.27
CA SER A 585 4.16 -12.15 -5.66
C SER A 585 3.27 -12.46 -4.45
N LYS A 586 3.24 -11.54 -3.48
CA LYS A 586 2.29 -11.56 -2.36
C LYS A 586 0.86 -11.22 -2.84
N LEU A 587 -0.14 -11.87 -2.25
CA LEU A 587 -1.54 -11.50 -2.44
C LEU A 587 -1.83 -10.21 -1.66
N GLY A 588 -2.39 -9.18 -2.31
CA GLY A 588 -2.79 -7.95 -1.64
C GLY A 588 -4.11 -8.14 -0.91
N ILE A 589 -4.18 -7.77 0.36
CA ILE A 589 -5.36 -7.86 1.21
C ILE A 589 -5.61 -6.50 1.88
N VAL A 590 -6.85 -6.04 1.90
CA VAL A 590 -7.28 -4.84 2.63
C VAL A 590 -8.38 -5.22 3.61
N LEU A 591 -8.29 -4.69 4.82
CA LEU A 591 -9.34 -4.82 5.83
C LEU A 591 -10.38 -3.69 5.64
N ASN A 592 -11.59 -4.07 5.22
CA ASN A 592 -12.76 -3.25 4.85
C ASN A 592 -13.39 -2.48 6.05
N GLU A 593 -12.58 -1.74 6.79
CA GLU A 593 -13.03 -0.60 7.61
C GLU A 593 -12.36 0.71 7.16
N THR A 594 -11.43 0.62 6.22
CA THR A 594 -10.91 1.76 5.48
C THR A 594 -11.83 2.07 4.30
N ASP A 595 -12.14 3.33 4.00
CA ASP A 595 -12.81 3.75 2.76
C ASP A 595 -11.97 3.50 1.47
N LEU A 596 -10.97 2.61 1.55
CA LEU A 596 -10.03 2.27 0.52
C LEU A 596 -10.61 1.24 -0.43
N ASN A 597 -11.01 1.68 -1.62
CA ASN A 597 -11.25 0.79 -2.74
C ASN A 597 -9.97 0.62 -3.58
N LEU A 598 -9.02 -0.18 -3.07
CA LEU A 598 -7.86 -0.58 -3.85
C LEU A 598 -8.31 -1.67 -4.84
N GLY A 599 -8.75 -1.28 -6.04
CA GLY A 599 -9.50 -2.19 -6.94
C GLY A 599 -8.89 -3.58 -7.21
N SER A 600 -7.58 -3.79 -7.02
CA SER A 600 -6.85 -5.06 -7.23
C SER A 600 -6.38 -5.73 -5.92
N VAL A 601 -7.25 -5.87 -4.92
CA VAL A 601 -6.94 -6.58 -3.65
C VAL A 601 -8.08 -7.51 -3.22
N VAL A 602 -7.81 -8.42 -2.28
CA VAL A 602 -8.83 -9.15 -1.54
C VAL A 602 -9.32 -8.28 -0.39
N ASN A 603 -10.62 -8.00 -0.37
CA ASN A 603 -11.24 -7.24 0.71
C ASN A 603 -11.77 -8.21 1.77
N LEU A 604 -11.31 -8.05 3.00
CA LEU A 604 -11.79 -8.81 4.16
C LEU A 604 -12.47 -7.87 5.14
N THR A 605 -13.54 -8.31 5.80
CA THR A 605 -14.13 -7.59 6.93
C THR A 605 -13.45 -7.97 8.25
N THR A 606 -13.57 -7.13 9.27
CA THR A 606 -13.12 -7.45 10.64
C THR A 606 -13.76 -8.73 11.16
N ASN A 607 -15.06 -8.93 10.92
CA ASN A 607 -15.74 -10.20 11.26
C ASN A 607 -15.13 -11.43 10.55
N GLN A 608 -14.73 -11.29 9.27
CA GLN A 608 -14.04 -12.37 8.58
C GLN A 608 -12.70 -12.68 9.24
N LEU A 609 -11.90 -11.65 9.53
CA LEU A 609 -10.61 -11.80 10.19
C LEU A 609 -10.75 -12.44 11.57
N GLU A 610 -11.69 -11.99 12.40
CA GLU A 610 -12.00 -12.53 13.72
C GLU A 610 -12.41 -14.01 13.67
N THR A 611 -13.19 -14.39 12.65
CA THR A 611 -13.58 -15.79 12.45
C THR A 611 -12.35 -16.67 12.17
N LEU A 612 -11.33 -16.14 11.47
CA LEU A 612 -10.10 -16.87 11.20
C LEU A 612 -9.23 -17.07 12.44
N VAL A 613 -9.33 -16.22 13.47
CA VAL A 613 -8.51 -16.32 14.69
C VAL A 613 -8.64 -17.68 15.37
N ASN A 614 -9.88 -18.19 15.45
CA ASN A 614 -10.20 -19.42 16.17
C ASN A 614 -10.49 -20.59 15.22
N TYR A 615 -10.32 -20.38 13.91
CA TYR A 615 -10.57 -21.44 12.95
C TYR A 615 -9.47 -22.50 13.01
N THR A 616 -9.86 -23.74 13.27
CA THR A 616 -8.95 -24.90 13.23
C THR A 616 -9.34 -25.85 12.11
N THR A 617 -10.58 -26.35 12.12
CA THR A 617 -11.08 -27.38 11.20
C THR A 617 -12.61 -27.35 11.14
N GLY A 618 -13.19 -27.94 10.09
CA GLY A 618 -14.64 -28.04 9.93
C GLY A 618 -15.20 -26.92 9.05
N TYR A 619 -16.50 -27.00 8.72
CA TYR A 619 -17.16 -26.02 7.85
C TYR A 619 -17.60 -24.79 8.62
N ASP A 620 -17.26 -23.63 8.08
CA ASP A 620 -17.75 -22.32 8.48
C ASP A 620 -18.01 -21.49 7.22
N GLU A 621 -19.19 -20.88 7.13
CA GLU A 621 -19.62 -20.13 5.93
C GLU A 621 -18.78 -18.87 5.71
N THR A 622 -18.34 -18.20 6.78
CA THR A 622 -17.48 -17.03 6.70
C THR A 622 -16.11 -17.42 6.15
N VAL A 623 -15.55 -18.52 6.64
CA VAL A 623 -14.27 -19.08 6.14
C VAL A 623 -14.39 -19.52 4.69
N PHE A 624 -15.55 -20.09 4.31
CA PHE A 624 -15.82 -20.43 2.91
C PHE A 624 -15.77 -19.21 2.00
N ASN A 625 -16.39 -18.10 2.42
CA ASN A 625 -16.37 -16.86 1.65
C ASN A 625 -14.96 -16.27 1.54
N VAL A 626 -14.11 -16.43 2.56
CA VAL A 626 -12.70 -16.02 2.50
C VAL A 626 -11.93 -16.85 1.48
N LEU A 627 -12.05 -18.19 1.52
CA LEU A 627 -11.42 -19.09 0.55
C LEU A 627 -11.89 -18.83 -0.88
N GLU A 628 -13.19 -18.56 -1.08
CA GLU A 628 -13.73 -18.17 -2.38
C GLU A 628 -13.08 -16.87 -2.88
N ALA A 629 -12.98 -15.83 -2.04
CA ALA A 629 -12.36 -14.57 -2.41
C ALA A 629 -10.87 -14.70 -2.78
N ILE A 630 -10.14 -15.60 -2.08
CA ILE A 630 -8.76 -15.97 -2.43
C ILE A 630 -8.73 -16.73 -3.77
N GLY A 631 -9.63 -17.69 -3.98
CA GLY A 631 -9.73 -18.42 -5.25
C GLY A 631 -10.01 -17.51 -6.44
N GLU A 632 -10.90 -16.52 -6.28
CA GLU A 632 -11.20 -15.51 -7.31
C GLU A 632 -9.98 -14.66 -7.67
N ALA A 633 -9.04 -14.45 -6.75
CA ALA A 633 -7.80 -13.75 -7.02
C ALA A 633 -6.90 -14.52 -8.01
N TYR A 634 -6.86 -15.86 -7.88
CA TYR A 634 -6.00 -16.74 -8.66
C TYR A 634 -6.67 -17.31 -9.91
N GLU A 635 -7.99 -17.31 -10.00
CA GLU A 635 -8.71 -17.83 -11.15
C GLU A 635 -8.31 -17.19 -12.51
N PRO A 636 -8.11 -15.87 -12.64
CA PRO A 636 -7.75 -15.30 -13.93
C PRO A 636 -6.31 -15.62 -14.34
N TYR A 637 -5.43 -15.97 -13.39
CA TYR A 637 -4.06 -16.41 -13.66
C TYR A 637 -4.02 -17.72 -14.44
N VAL A 638 -4.90 -18.67 -14.13
CA VAL A 638 -4.96 -19.92 -14.89
C VAL A 638 -5.65 -19.78 -16.24
N ASN A 639 -5.99 -18.56 -16.69
CA ASN A 639 -6.76 -18.26 -17.89
C ASN A 639 -8.11 -19.00 -17.88
N ARG A 640 -9.22 -18.27 -17.89
CA ARG A 640 -10.58 -18.83 -17.76
C ARG A 640 -11.01 -19.66 -18.99
N ALA A 641 -10.12 -20.39 -19.66
CA ALA A 641 -10.42 -21.14 -20.86
C ALA A 641 -11.19 -22.45 -20.58
N TRP A 642 -11.34 -22.89 -19.32
CA TRP A 642 -12.14 -24.07 -18.96
C TRP A 642 -13.34 -23.83 -18.02
N THR A 643 -13.40 -22.69 -17.34
CA THR A 643 -14.48 -22.32 -16.40
C THR A 643 -14.92 -20.88 -16.58
N GLN A 644 -16.17 -20.59 -16.20
CA GLN A 644 -16.65 -19.22 -16.00
C GLN A 644 -16.09 -18.62 -14.70
N ALA A 645 -16.23 -17.30 -14.57
CA ALA A 645 -15.82 -16.57 -13.37
C ALA A 645 -16.50 -17.11 -12.11
N GLY A 646 -15.73 -17.33 -11.05
CA GLY A 646 -16.20 -17.80 -9.74
C GLY A 646 -16.39 -19.31 -9.64
N VAL A 647 -16.48 -20.05 -10.75
CA VAL A 647 -16.70 -21.51 -10.72
C VAL A 647 -15.49 -22.22 -10.10
N SER A 648 -14.27 -21.87 -10.53
CA SER A 648 -13.08 -22.53 -10.01
C SER A 648 -12.78 -22.12 -8.57
N ALA A 649 -13.12 -20.89 -8.19
CA ALA A 649 -12.94 -20.38 -6.84
C ALA A 649 -13.81 -21.13 -5.83
N LYS A 650 -15.08 -21.39 -6.16
CA LYS A 650 -15.96 -22.25 -5.35
C LYS A 650 -15.49 -23.70 -5.31
N LEU A 651 -14.95 -24.21 -6.41
CA LEU A 651 -14.35 -25.55 -6.46
C LEU A 651 -13.13 -25.65 -5.52
N PHE A 652 -12.25 -24.65 -5.51
CA PHE A 652 -11.13 -24.56 -4.58
C PHE A 652 -11.60 -24.58 -3.12
N ALA A 653 -12.57 -23.73 -2.76
CA ALA A 653 -13.12 -23.67 -1.41
C ALA A 653 -13.75 -25.02 -1.00
N LEU A 654 -14.51 -25.66 -1.91
CA LEU A 654 -15.08 -26.99 -1.70
C LEU A 654 -13.99 -28.05 -1.48
N ASP A 655 -12.94 -28.06 -2.31
CA ASP A 655 -11.80 -28.98 -2.19
C ASP A 655 -11.13 -28.83 -0.83
N TYR A 656 -10.88 -27.59 -0.40
CA TYR A 656 -10.28 -27.30 0.89
C TYR A 656 -11.10 -27.89 2.05
N PHE A 657 -12.40 -27.61 2.16
CA PHE A 657 -13.22 -28.13 3.27
C PHE A 657 -13.39 -29.63 3.26
N TYR A 658 -13.47 -30.23 2.06
CA TYR A 658 -13.60 -31.66 1.97
C TYR A 658 -12.35 -32.35 2.52
N TYR A 659 -11.15 -31.93 2.09
CA TYR A 659 -9.91 -32.58 2.50
C TYR A 659 -9.40 -32.17 3.88
N ASN A 660 -9.80 -31.00 4.41
CA ASN A 660 -9.41 -30.53 5.75
C ASN A 660 -10.48 -30.72 6.84
N GLY A 661 -11.68 -31.18 6.50
CA GLY A 661 -12.77 -31.34 7.47
C GLY A 661 -13.84 -32.38 7.11
N GLY A 662 -13.72 -33.08 5.97
CA GLY A 662 -14.69 -34.07 5.51
C GLY A 662 -16.06 -33.49 5.15
N TYR A 663 -16.18 -32.17 5.02
CA TYR A 663 -17.44 -31.50 4.76
C TYR A 663 -17.63 -31.23 3.27
N SER A 664 -18.76 -31.67 2.72
CA SER A 664 -19.17 -31.36 1.34
C SER A 664 -20.38 -30.45 1.36
N VAL A 665 -20.19 -29.19 0.97
CA VAL A 665 -21.27 -28.21 0.78
C VAL A 665 -22.31 -28.74 -0.19
N LEU A 666 -21.86 -29.50 -1.21
CA LEU A 666 -22.74 -30.04 -2.24
C LEU A 666 -23.80 -30.98 -1.66
N LYS A 667 -23.39 -31.83 -0.71
CA LYS A 667 -24.28 -32.78 -0.05
C LYS A 667 -25.21 -32.10 0.95
N GLN A 668 -24.63 -31.29 1.83
CA GLN A 668 -25.36 -30.72 2.97
C GLN A 668 -26.46 -29.76 2.51
N ASN A 669 -26.24 -29.08 1.38
CA ASN A 669 -27.19 -28.13 0.81
C ASN A 669 -27.97 -28.70 -0.39
N ASN A 670 -27.92 -30.02 -0.62
CA ASN A 670 -28.65 -30.70 -1.71
C ASN A 670 -28.37 -30.12 -3.11
N ILE A 671 -27.14 -29.65 -3.35
CA ILE A 671 -26.74 -28.97 -4.59
C ILE A 671 -26.66 -29.94 -5.77
N TYR A 672 -26.37 -31.23 -5.55
CA TYR A 672 -26.43 -32.23 -6.60
C TYR A 672 -27.80 -32.30 -7.28
N ALA A 673 -28.87 -32.32 -6.48
CA ALA A 673 -30.24 -32.34 -7.01
C ALA A 673 -30.57 -31.03 -7.75
N GLN A 674 -30.10 -29.90 -7.25
CA GLN A 674 -30.21 -28.59 -7.92
C GLN A 674 -29.51 -28.63 -9.29
N ALA A 675 -28.26 -29.09 -9.35
CA ALA A 675 -27.45 -29.14 -10.57
C ALA A 675 -28.04 -30.07 -11.63
N PHE A 676 -28.53 -31.24 -11.20
CA PHE A 676 -29.22 -32.17 -12.09
C PHE A 676 -30.52 -31.57 -12.63
N GLN A 677 -31.27 -30.86 -11.79
CA GLN A 677 -32.48 -30.19 -12.22
C GLN A 677 -32.19 -29.05 -13.21
N ASP A 678 -31.11 -28.29 -12.98
CA ASP A 678 -30.70 -27.12 -13.75
C ASP A 678 -30.09 -27.48 -15.12
N ILE A 679 -29.29 -28.57 -15.19
CA ILE A 679 -28.56 -28.92 -16.42
C ILE A 679 -29.11 -30.19 -17.10
N ILE A 680 -29.29 -31.29 -16.35
CA ILE A 680 -29.61 -32.60 -16.93
C ILE A 680 -31.10 -32.73 -17.27
N VAL A 681 -31.99 -32.33 -16.36
CA VAL A 681 -33.45 -32.47 -16.53
C VAL A 681 -33.99 -31.49 -17.57
N THR A 682 -33.48 -30.27 -17.58
CA THR A 682 -33.83 -29.18 -18.51
C THR A 682 -33.13 -29.29 -19.86
N ASP A 683 -32.13 -30.17 -19.98
CA ASP A 683 -31.24 -30.29 -21.15
C ASP A 683 -30.57 -28.93 -21.49
N LEU A 684 -30.18 -28.19 -20.45
CA LEU A 684 -29.55 -26.88 -20.57
C LEU A 684 -28.05 -27.04 -20.85
N ASN A 685 -27.49 -26.23 -21.74
CA ASN A 685 -26.04 -26.24 -21.98
C ASN A 685 -25.30 -25.89 -20.68
N TYR A 686 -24.24 -26.63 -20.33
CA TYR A 686 -23.46 -26.38 -19.12
C TYR A 686 -23.03 -24.91 -18.94
N ASN A 687 -22.64 -24.24 -20.02
CA ASN A 687 -22.20 -22.84 -19.97
C ASN A 687 -23.35 -21.86 -19.68
N ASN A 688 -24.61 -22.31 -19.72
CA ASN A 688 -25.78 -21.48 -19.50
C ASN A 688 -26.51 -21.82 -18.19
N ALA A 689 -25.91 -22.67 -17.34
CA ALA A 689 -26.50 -23.07 -16.07
C ALA A 689 -26.95 -21.86 -15.23
N GLU A 690 -28.10 -21.98 -14.57
CA GLU A 690 -28.69 -20.89 -13.78
C GLU A 690 -27.89 -20.59 -12.51
N SER A 691 -27.17 -21.59 -11.96
CA SER A 691 -26.32 -21.44 -10.79
C SER A 691 -24.87 -21.80 -11.06
N VAL A 692 -23.94 -20.99 -10.52
CA VAL A 692 -22.50 -21.31 -10.47
C VAL A 692 -22.29 -22.68 -9.79
N TRP A 693 -23.07 -22.99 -8.76
CA TRP A 693 -22.99 -24.29 -8.08
C TRP A 693 -23.34 -25.47 -8.99
N SER A 694 -24.28 -25.30 -9.93
CA SER A 694 -24.59 -26.33 -10.93
C SER A 694 -23.40 -26.60 -11.84
N GLN A 695 -22.56 -25.58 -12.09
CA GLN A 695 -21.32 -25.72 -12.84
C GLN A 695 -20.20 -26.37 -12.03
N VAL A 696 -20.15 -26.10 -10.72
CA VAL A 696 -19.16 -26.70 -9.81
C VAL A 696 -19.33 -28.22 -9.71
N VAL A 697 -20.57 -28.73 -9.69
CA VAL A 697 -20.84 -30.17 -9.49
C VAL A 697 -20.07 -31.09 -10.44
N PRO A 698 -20.16 -30.98 -11.78
CA PRO A 698 -19.39 -31.85 -12.67
C PRO A 698 -17.88 -31.70 -12.53
N LEU A 699 -17.37 -30.51 -12.23
CA LEU A 699 -15.93 -30.31 -12.02
C LEU A 699 -15.46 -30.98 -10.72
N TRP A 700 -16.27 -30.89 -9.66
CA TRP A 700 -16.05 -31.61 -8.42
C TRP A 700 -16.07 -33.12 -8.63
N GLN A 701 -17.05 -33.65 -9.38
CA GLN A 701 -17.11 -35.09 -9.70
C GLN A 701 -15.84 -35.57 -10.39
N LEU A 702 -15.31 -34.82 -11.36
CA LEU A 702 -14.04 -35.15 -12.04
C LEU A 702 -12.86 -35.07 -11.08
N ASN A 703 -12.74 -33.99 -10.30
CA ASN A 703 -11.66 -33.79 -9.34
C ASN A 703 -11.67 -34.86 -8.24
N TYR A 704 -12.83 -35.12 -7.64
CA TYR A 704 -13.02 -36.14 -6.62
C TYR A 704 -12.75 -37.55 -7.18
N TYR A 705 -13.18 -37.85 -8.41
CA TYR A 705 -12.90 -39.14 -9.05
C TYR A 705 -11.41 -39.33 -9.32
N ALA A 706 -10.75 -38.29 -9.85
CA ALA A 706 -9.32 -38.31 -10.10
C ALA A 706 -8.51 -38.56 -8.82
N LYS A 707 -8.80 -37.80 -7.75
CA LYS A 707 -8.08 -37.92 -6.47
C LYS A 707 -8.35 -39.26 -5.78
N GLU A 708 -9.62 -39.66 -5.66
CA GLU A 708 -10.00 -40.77 -4.79
C GLU A 708 -10.03 -42.15 -5.45
N LEU A 709 -10.20 -42.22 -6.77
CA LEU A 709 -10.31 -43.49 -7.50
C LEU A 709 -9.12 -43.73 -8.42
N LEU A 710 -8.56 -42.68 -9.02
CA LEU A 710 -7.41 -42.79 -9.93
C LEU A 710 -6.06 -42.48 -9.26
N GLY A 711 -6.07 -41.91 -8.05
CA GLY A 711 -4.84 -41.56 -7.32
C GLY A 711 -4.11 -40.34 -7.89
N VAL A 712 -4.78 -39.50 -8.68
CA VAL A 712 -4.23 -38.27 -9.27
C VAL A 712 -4.56 -37.09 -8.36
N SER A 713 -3.80 -36.94 -7.27
CA SER A 713 -4.06 -35.97 -6.19
C SER A 713 -3.94 -34.49 -6.63
N ASP A 714 -3.20 -34.22 -7.70
CA ASP A 714 -2.89 -32.91 -8.26
C ASP A 714 -3.63 -32.63 -9.59
N TYR A 715 -4.70 -33.38 -9.87
CA TYR A 715 -5.46 -33.29 -11.13
C TYR A 715 -5.76 -31.85 -11.56
N TYR A 716 -6.30 -31.03 -10.66
CA TYR A 716 -6.66 -29.66 -11.00
C TYR A 716 -5.43 -28.77 -11.30
N ALA A 717 -4.31 -28.99 -10.59
CA ALA A 717 -3.04 -28.30 -10.85
C ALA A 717 -2.47 -28.68 -12.24
N GLN A 718 -2.55 -29.96 -12.63
CA GLN A 718 -2.16 -30.40 -13.97
C GLN A 718 -3.04 -29.79 -15.06
N MET A 719 -4.36 -29.70 -14.82
CA MET A 719 -5.27 -28.97 -15.71
C MET A 719 -4.83 -27.51 -15.86
N ALA A 720 -4.51 -26.84 -14.75
CA ALA A 720 -4.02 -25.47 -14.73
C ALA A 720 -2.74 -25.24 -15.51
N THR A 721 -1.75 -26.11 -15.36
CA THR A 721 -0.52 -26.04 -16.14
C THR A 721 -0.79 -26.15 -17.65
N LYS A 722 -1.75 -26.98 -18.06
CA LYS A 722 -2.13 -27.12 -19.49
C LYS A 722 -2.79 -25.88 -20.07
N VAL A 723 -3.68 -25.21 -19.36
CA VAL A 723 -4.29 -23.97 -19.88
C VAL A 723 -3.33 -22.80 -19.88
N LYS A 724 -2.44 -22.71 -18.91
CA LYS A 724 -1.38 -21.69 -18.92
C LYS A 724 -0.48 -21.76 -20.15
N ALA A 725 -0.35 -22.94 -20.76
CA ALA A 725 0.39 -23.12 -22.01
C ALA A 725 -0.38 -22.72 -23.29
N LEU A 726 -1.65 -22.29 -23.19
CA LEU A 726 -2.43 -21.89 -24.35
C LEU A 726 -2.06 -20.47 -24.83
N SER A 727 -1.88 -20.32 -26.14
CA SER A 727 -1.55 -19.04 -26.78
C SER A 727 -2.75 -18.11 -27.00
N SER A 728 -3.99 -18.57 -26.77
CA SER A 728 -5.19 -17.75 -26.90
C SER A 728 -6.30 -18.17 -25.91
N VAL A 729 -7.18 -17.23 -25.58
CA VAL A 729 -8.34 -17.47 -24.72
C VAL A 729 -9.47 -18.03 -25.59
N SER A 730 -10.02 -19.20 -25.22
CA SER A 730 -11.22 -19.75 -25.84
C SER A 730 -12.47 -19.11 -25.24
N THR A 731 -13.44 -18.72 -26.08
CA THR A 731 -14.78 -18.31 -25.63
C THR A 731 -15.69 -19.50 -25.31
N ASN A 732 -15.26 -20.73 -25.60
CA ASN A 732 -15.97 -21.95 -25.23
C ASN A 732 -15.21 -22.71 -24.13
N TYR A 733 -15.57 -22.41 -22.89
CA TYR A 733 -15.01 -22.95 -21.65
C TYR A 733 -14.87 -24.48 -21.71
N THR A 734 -15.89 -25.21 -22.14
CA THR A 734 -15.85 -26.68 -22.09
C THR A 734 -14.85 -27.34 -23.06
N THR A 735 -14.32 -26.63 -24.06
CA THR A 735 -13.47 -27.25 -25.10
C THR A 735 -12.17 -27.81 -24.52
N HIS A 736 -11.45 -26.98 -23.76
CA HIS A 736 -10.19 -27.37 -23.15
C HIS A 736 -10.39 -28.30 -21.96
N LEU A 737 -11.46 -28.07 -21.17
CA LEU A 737 -11.87 -28.97 -20.09
C LEU A 737 -11.89 -30.42 -20.58
N LYS A 738 -12.63 -30.68 -21.66
CA LYS A 738 -12.84 -32.04 -22.19
C LYS A 738 -11.54 -32.70 -22.68
N ALA A 739 -10.77 -31.96 -23.47
CA ALA A 739 -9.52 -32.46 -24.05
C ALA A 739 -8.48 -32.74 -22.96
N PHE A 740 -8.28 -31.80 -22.04
CA PHE A 740 -7.26 -31.93 -21.00
C PHE A 740 -7.64 -32.94 -19.93
N THR A 741 -8.92 -33.05 -19.54
CA THR A 741 -9.38 -34.11 -18.63
C THR A 741 -9.06 -35.49 -19.19
N THR A 742 -9.40 -35.69 -20.47
CA THR A 742 -9.16 -36.95 -21.19
C THR A 742 -7.67 -37.27 -21.28
N GLU A 743 -6.83 -36.27 -21.51
CA GLU A 743 -5.38 -36.42 -21.57
C GLU A 743 -4.74 -36.70 -20.20
N VAL A 744 -5.09 -35.92 -19.17
CA VAL A 744 -4.51 -36.02 -17.82
C VAL A 744 -4.88 -37.34 -17.16
N LEU A 745 -6.15 -37.75 -17.28
CA LEU A 745 -6.65 -38.97 -16.63
C LEU A 745 -6.55 -40.21 -17.53
N ASN A 746 -6.13 -40.04 -18.79
CA ASN A 746 -5.97 -41.12 -19.77
C ASN A 746 -7.21 -42.02 -19.93
N LEU A 747 -8.39 -41.42 -19.92
CA LEU A 747 -9.70 -42.09 -20.09
C LEU A 747 -10.59 -41.25 -20.99
N ASN A 748 -11.50 -41.89 -21.74
CA ASN A 748 -12.50 -41.20 -22.54
C ASN A 748 -13.72 -40.82 -21.68
N PHE A 749 -13.99 -39.52 -21.53
CA PHE A 749 -15.10 -38.99 -20.73
C PHE A 749 -16.30 -38.51 -21.56
N ASN A 750 -16.40 -38.90 -22.84
CA ASN A 750 -17.50 -38.46 -23.72
C ASN A 750 -18.88 -38.78 -23.15
N GLY A 751 -19.05 -39.95 -22.51
CA GLY A 751 -20.30 -40.31 -21.83
C GLY A 751 -20.65 -39.32 -20.71
N PHE A 752 -19.67 -38.96 -19.87
CA PHE A 752 -19.83 -37.99 -18.79
C PHE A 752 -20.18 -36.59 -19.31
N PHE A 753 -19.43 -36.09 -20.29
CA PHE A 753 -19.63 -34.75 -20.86
C PHE A 753 -20.96 -34.60 -21.60
N ASN A 754 -21.46 -35.68 -22.21
CA ASN A 754 -22.77 -35.68 -22.84
C ASN A 754 -23.91 -35.55 -21.83
N VAL A 755 -23.84 -36.25 -20.69
CA VAL A 755 -24.87 -36.16 -19.65
C VAL A 755 -24.93 -34.74 -19.06
N TRP A 756 -23.78 -34.10 -18.86
CA TRP A 756 -23.70 -32.71 -18.40
C TRP A 756 -23.85 -31.66 -19.50
N ASN A 757 -24.28 -32.05 -20.71
CA ASN A 757 -24.51 -31.17 -21.85
C ASN A 757 -23.32 -30.22 -22.18
N MET A 758 -22.10 -30.77 -22.13
CA MET A 758 -20.85 -30.12 -22.54
C MET A 758 -20.43 -30.54 -23.97
N GLY A 759 -21.13 -31.52 -24.56
CA GLY A 759 -20.79 -32.15 -25.84
C GLY A 759 -19.55 -33.04 -25.79
N THR A 760 -19.15 -33.64 -26.92
CA THR A 760 -18.04 -34.61 -26.98
C THR A 760 -16.69 -33.98 -27.36
N THR A 761 -15.62 -34.76 -27.24
CA THR A 761 -14.28 -34.53 -27.81
C THR A 761 -13.89 -35.65 -28.78
N THR A 762 -13.06 -35.35 -29.78
CA THR A 762 -12.56 -36.30 -30.78
C THR A 762 -11.18 -36.81 -30.37
N THR A 763 -11.09 -37.62 -29.31
CA THR A 763 -9.81 -38.19 -28.85
C THR A 763 -9.78 -39.70 -29.07
N ALA A 764 -8.63 -40.25 -29.47
CA ALA A 764 -8.46 -41.66 -29.83
C ALA A 764 -8.27 -42.63 -28.64
N ILE A 765 -8.64 -42.23 -27.42
CA ILE A 765 -8.56 -43.08 -26.22
C ILE A 765 -9.68 -44.13 -26.27
N VAL A 766 -9.31 -45.40 -26.09
CA VAL A 766 -10.22 -46.56 -26.22
C VAL A 766 -10.88 -46.93 -24.89
N GLU A 767 -10.21 -46.69 -23.77
CA GLU A 767 -10.77 -46.98 -22.45
C GLU A 767 -11.76 -45.88 -22.03
N GLU A 768 -13.01 -46.27 -21.82
CA GLU A 768 -14.10 -45.37 -21.43
C GLU A 768 -14.14 -45.21 -19.90
N ALA A 769 -14.32 -43.97 -19.44
CA ALA A 769 -14.68 -43.70 -18.06
C ALA A 769 -16.04 -44.37 -17.73
N PRO A 770 -16.32 -44.67 -16.45
CA PRO A 770 -17.58 -45.30 -16.07
C PRO A 770 -18.79 -44.54 -16.63
N ALA A 771 -19.68 -45.21 -17.37
CA ALA A 771 -20.78 -44.52 -18.04
C ALA A 771 -21.80 -43.91 -17.04
N GLY A 772 -21.82 -44.38 -15.80
CA GLY A 772 -22.60 -43.81 -14.71
C GLY A 772 -21.90 -42.66 -13.95
N LEU A 773 -20.72 -42.19 -14.38
CA LEU A 773 -19.91 -41.22 -13.62
C LEU A 773 -20.62 -39.87 -13.38
N ALA A 774 -21.55 -39.45 -14.24
CA ALA A 774 -22.30 -38.21 -14.02
C ALA A 774 -23.19 -38.23 -12.76
N TYR A 775 -23.44 -39.41 -12.19
CA TYR A 775 -24.18 -39.60 -10.93
C TYR A 775 -23.27 -39.87 -9.73
N PHE A 776 -21.95 -39.78 -9.91
CA PHE A 776 -20.97 -39.99 -8.86
C PHE A 776 -21.08 -38.89 -7.80
N ALA A 777 -21.03 -39.28 -6.53
CA ALA A 777 -21.00 -38.39 -5.39
C ALA A 777 -20.23 -39.05 -4.25
N GLU A 778 -19.91 -38.27 -3.22
CA GLU A 778 -19.12 -38.74 -2.09
C GLU A 778 -19.82 -39.88 -1.34
N ASP A 779 -21.16 -39.88 -1.32
CA ASP A 779 -21.97 -40.91 -0.67
C ASP A 779 -22.02 -42.24 -1.41
N ASN A 780 -21.71 -42.29 -2.71
CA ASN A 780 -21.83 -43.52 -3.51
C ASN A 780 -20.49 -44.04 -4.02
N LYS A 781 -19.40 -43.58 -3.40
CA LYS A 781 -18.03 -43.89 -3.81
C LYS A 781 -17.75 -45.39 -3.83
N ALA A 782 -18.28 -46.18 -2.89
CA ALA A 782 -18.02 -47.62 -2.87
C ALA A 782 -18.51 -48.32 -4.14
N ALA A 783 -19.61 -47.85 -4.73
CA ALA A 783 -20.15 -48.40 -5.98
C ALA A 783 -19.22 -48.21 -7.19
N TYR A 784 -18.28 -47.26 -7.14
CA TYR A 784 -17.30 -47.01 -8.20
C TYR A 784 -15.94 -47.67 -7.94
N ILE A 785 -15.62 -48.01 -6.69
CA ILE A 785 -14.43 -48.82 -6.35
C ILE A 785 -14.60 -50.27 -6.84
N THR A 786 -15.79 -50.85 -6.66
CA THR A 786 -16.11 -52.21 -7.10
C THR A 786 -17.39 -52.20 -7.94
N PRO A 787 -17.31 -51.77 -9.22
CA PRO A 787 -18.48 -51.65 -10.07
C PRO A 787 -19.20 -52.98 -10.29
N ALA A 788 -20.50 -53.01 -10.02
CA ALA A 788 -21.36 -54.17 -10.18
C ALA A 788 -22.68 -53.76 -10.85
N ASP A 789 -23.31 -54.70 -11.55
CA ASP A 789 -24.58 -54.45 -12.25
C ASP A 789 -25.70 -54.23 -11.22
N VAL A 790 -26.70 -53.42 -11.57
CA VAL A 790 -27.87 -53.18 -10.72
C VAL A 790 -28.61 -54.49 -10.50
N ILE A 791 -28.87 -54.78 -9.23
CA ILE A 791 -29.69 -55.92 -8.83
C ILE A 791 -31.09 -55.40 -8.55
N GLN A 792 -32.08 -55.93 -9.28
CA GLN A 792 -33.49 -55.57 -9.11
C GLN A 792 -34.01 -55.96 -7.73
N GLY A 793 -34.81 -55.07 -7.15
CA GLY A 793 -35.61 -55.33 -5.97
C GLY A 793 -37.11 -55.20 -6.23
N SER A 794 -37.87 -54.98 -5.16
CA SER A 794 -39.31 -54.73 -5.19
C SER A 794 -39.61 -53.23 -5.21
N PHE A 795 -40.65 -52.83 -5.95
CA PHE A 795 -41.14 -51.46 -6.00
C PHE A 795 -42.51 -51.34 -5.34
N PHE A 796 -42.70 -50.26 -4.58
CA PHE A 796 -43.96 -49.91 -3.95
C PHE A 796 -44.34 -48.48 -4.36
N PRO A 797 -45.37 -48.28 -5.19
CA PRO A 797 -45.71 -46.96 -5.72
C PRO A 797 -46.19 -45.95 -4.67
N SER A 798 -46.62 -46.39 -3.49
CA SER A 798 -47.02 -45.49 -2.39
C SER A 798 -46.91 -46.18 -1.02
N LEU A 799 -45.69 -46.56 -0.62
CA LEU A 799 -45.45 -47.05 0.74
C LEU A 799 -45.24 -45.85 1.67
N GLY A 800 -46.19 -45.59 2.56
CA GLY A 800 -46.15 -44.41 3.44
C GLY A 800 -46.31 -43.07 2.69
N GLY A 801 -46.97 -43.07 1.52
CA GLY A 801 -47.24 -41.87 0.72
C GLY A 801 -46.21 -41.54 -0.35
N TYR A 802 -45.16 -42.34 -0.51
CA TYR A 802 -44.06 -42.08 -1.45
C TYR A 802 -43.67 -43.34 -2.23
N PRO A 803 -43.17 -43.19 -3.48
CA PRO A 803 -42.58 -44.30 -4.22
C PRO A 803 -41.35 -44.81 -3.49
N THR A 804 -41.32 -46.11 -3.27
CA THR A 804 -40.30 -46.77 -2.47
C THR A 804 -39.73 -47.99 -3.19
N LEU A 805 -38.41 -48.08 -3.27
CA LEU A 805 -37.70 -49.24 -3.80
C LEU A 805 -37.07 -50.01 -2.64
N TYR A 806 -37.28 -51.33 -2.58
CA TYR A 806 -36.75 -52.21 -1.53
C TYR A 806 -35.94 -53.36 -2.12
N GLY A 807 -34.77 -53.65 -1.58
CA GLY A 807 -33.89 -54.74 -2.01
C GLY A 807 -33.12 -54.50 -3.31
N TYR A 808 -33.26 -53.33 -3.94
CA TYR A 808 -32.39 -52.91 -5.03
C TYR A 808 -30.95 -52.74 -4.52
N LYS A 809 -29.95 -53.11 -5.31
CA LYS A 809 -28.53 -52.97 -4.96
C LYS A 809 -27.72 -52.42 -6.15
N ASN A 810 -26.56 -51.84 -5.84
CA ASN A 810 -25.63 -51.24 -6.80
C ASN A 810 -26.24 -50.08 -7.61
N VAL A 811 -27.27 -49.42 -7.05
CA VAL A 811 -27.91 -48.25 -7.65
C VAL A 811 -27.17 -47.00 -7.17
N VAL A 812 -26.78 -46.13 -8.09
CA VAL A 812 -26.11 -44.84 -7.82
C VAL A 812 -27.01 -43.64 -8.08
N ALA A 813 -28.06 -43.80 -8.90
CA ALA A 813 -29.09 -42.80 -9.09
C ALA A 813 -30.44 -43.40 -9.50
N LEU A 814 -31.51 -42.62 -9.29
CA LEU A 814 -32.85 -42.88 -9.77
C LEU A 814 -33.30 -41.74 -10.66
N GLU A 815 -33.70 -42.08 -11.89
CA GLU A 815 -34.32 -41.13 -12.81
C GLU A 815 -35.82 -41.32 -12.82
N VAL A 816 -36.56 -40.22 -12.78
CA VAL A 816 -38.02 -40.21 -12.89
C VAL A 816 -38.41 -39.56 -14.20
N TYR A 817 -39.14 -40.30 -15.03
CA TYR A 817 -39.68 -39.82 -16.30
C TYR A 817 -41.17 -39.56 -16.19
N ASN A 818 -41.63 -38.40 -16.66
CA ASN A 818 -43.03 -38.04 -16.78
C ASN A 818 -43.38 -37.81 -18.24
N ALA A 819 -44.37 -38.54 -18.77
CA ALA A 819 -44.78 -38.48 -20.18
C ALA A 819 -43.62 -38.67 -21.19
N GLY A 820 -42.59 -39.44 -20.82
CA GLY A 820 -41.42 -39.72 -21.67
C GLY A 820 -40.27 -38.73 -21.52
N PHE A 821 -40.44 -37.64 -20.78
CA PHE A 821 -39.39 -36.66 -20.49
C PHE A 821 -38.78 -36.93 -19.12
N LEU A 822 -37.46 -36.77 -19.00
CA LEU A 822 -36.79 -36.81 -17.70
C LEU A 822 -37.33 -35.63 -16.88
N ALA A 823 -37.82 -35.91 -15.67
CA ALA A 823 -38.48 -34.94 -14.81
C ALA A 823 -37.74 -34.75 -13.47
N HIS A 824 -36.94 -35.74 -13.07
CA HIS A 824 -36.16 -35.68 -11.83
C HIS A 824 -35.02 -36.69 -11.84
N VAL A 825 -33.95 -36.37 -11.12
CA VAL A 825 -32.84 -37.28 -10.83
C VAL A 825 -32.53 -37.20 -9.34
N ALA A 826 -32.44 -38.35 -8.68
CA ALA A 826 -32.03 -38.46 -7.28
C ALA A 826 -30.75 -39.28 -7.16
N ILE A 827 -29.73 -38.74 -6.48
CA ILE A 827 -28.53 -39.51 -6.12
C ILE A 827 -28.88 -40.54 -5.05
N VAL A 828 -28.28 -41.72 -5.19
CA VAL A 828 -28.40 -42.81 -4.25
C VAL A 828 -27.04 -43.06 -3.61
N GLY A 829 -26.97 -42.99 -2.28
CA GLY A 829 -25.77 -43.29 -1.49
C GLY A 829 -25.52 -44.79 -1.25
N ASP A 830 -24.36 -45.09 -0.69
CA ASP A 830 -23.84 -46.43 -0.43
C ASP A 830 -24.74 -47.22 0.55
N GLY A 831 -24.98 -48.49 0.24
CA GLY A 831 -25.62 -49.44 1.16
C GLY A 831 -27.15 -49.33 1.30
N GLY A 832 -27.82 -48.45 0.55
CA GLY A 832 -29.28 -48.42 0.53
C GLY A 832 -29.86 -49.72 -0.02
N SER A 833 -30.65 -50.43 0.79
CA SER A 833 -31.60 -51.45 0.29
C SER A 833 -33.03 -50.93 0.34
N PHE A 834 -33.19 -49.63 0.63
CA PHE A 834 -34.45 -48.93 0.77
C PHE A 834 -34.26 -47.52 0.23
N TYR A 835 -35.04 -47.14 -0.77
CA TYR A 835 -34.98 -45.81 -1.38
C TYR A 835 -36.37 -45.20 -1.39
N LYS A 836 -36.51 -44.03 -0.77
CA LYS A 836 -37.75 -43.26 -0.73
C LYS A 836 -37.59 -42.05 -1.66
N LEU A 837 -38.35 -42.00 -2.75
CA LEU A 837 -38.37 -40.86 -3.64
C LEU A 837 -39.28 -39.77 -3.05
N THR A 838 -38.69 -38.65 -2.60
CA THR A 838 -39.42 -37.45 -2.15
C THR A 838 -39.96 -36.66 -3.35
N TRP A 839 -40.72 -37.32 -4.23
CA TRP A 839 -41.49 -36.67 -5.28
C TRP A 839 -42.97 -36.65 -4.87
N PRO A 840 -43.60 -35.47 -4.73
CA PRO A 840 -44.87 -35.33 -4.03
C PRO A 840 -46.09 -36.00 -4.72
N GLU A 841 -46.00 -36.37 -6.00
CA GLU A 841 -47.11 -37.02 -6.71
C GLU A 841 -46.61 -38.03 -7.76
N PHE A 842 -46.30 -39.25 -7.34
CA PHE A 842 -46.05 -40.32 -8.31
C PHE A 842 -47.37 -40.77 -8.96
N LYS A 843 -47.46 -40.59 -10.27
CA LYS A 843 -48.62 -40.94 -11.08
C LYS A 843 -48.35 -42.23 -11.86
N SER A 844 -49.39 -42.98 -12.19
CA SER A 844 -49.27 -44.27 -12.89
C SER A 844 -48.62 -44.19 -14.29
N ASN A 845 -48.53 -42.99 -14.86
CA ASN A 845 -47.88 -42.71 -16.13
C ASN A 845 -46.39 -42.32 -15.99
N MET A 846 -45.87 -42.23 -14.77
CA MET A 846 -44.45 -41.98 -14.51
C MET A 846 -43.65 -43.29 -14.54
N LYS A 847 -42.40 -43.20 -15.01
CA LYS A 847 -41.46 -44.34 -15.02
C LYS A 847 -40.26 -44.01 -14.14
N ILE A 848 -39.78 -44.97 -13.38
CA ILE A 848 -38.54 -44.84 -12.61
C ILE A 848 -37.49 -45.76 -13.25
N VAL A 849 -36.27 -45.27 -13.41
CA VAL A 849 -35.12 -46.03 -13.90
C VAL A 849 -34.03 -46.00 -12.85
N ALA A 850 -33.60 -47.18 -12.40
CA ALA A 850 -32.44 -47.35 -11.55
C ALA A 850 -31.17 -47.40 -12.40
N ILE A 851 -30.19 -46.59 -12.02
CA ILE A 851 -28.92 -46.43 -12.73
C ILE A 851 -27.79 -47.03 -11.87
N GLY A 852 -26.93 -47.85 -12.47
CA GLY A 852 -25.71 -48.38 -11.83
C GLY A 852 -24.46 -47.58 -12.17
N SER A 853 -23.38 -47.81 -11.41
CA SER A 853 -22.09 -47.11 -11.60
C SER A 853 -21.47 -47.37 -12.98
N LYS A 854 -21.77 -48.52 -13.59
CA LYS A 854 -21.38 -48.87 -14.96
C LYS A 854 -22.24 -48.22 -16.05
N GLY A 855 -23.32 -47.53 -15.66
CA GLY A 855 -24.29 -46.93 -16.58
C GLY A 855 -25.40 -47.89 -17.03
N ASP A 856 -25.51 -49.07 -16.43
CA ASP A 856 -26.65 -49.95 -16.67
C ASP A 856 -27.95 -49.31 -16.15
N ARG A 857 -29.01 -49.45 -16.95
CA ARG A 857 -30.30 -48.79 -16.75
C ARG A 857 -31.39 -49.83 -16.61
N ILE A 858 -31.99 -49.91 -15.43
CA ILE A 858 -33.05 -50.88 -15.14
C ILE A 858 -34.35 -50.14 -14.84
N GLN A 859 -35.35 -50.32 -15.70
CA GLN A 859 -36.70 -49.81 -15.42
C GLN A 859 -37.25 -50.52 -14.18
N VAL A 860 -37.71 -49.72 -13.22
CA VAL A 860 -38.41 -50.16 -12.03
C VAL A 860 -39.84 -50.49 -12.45
N ASN A 861 -40.23 -51.76 -12.30
CA ASN A 861 -41.55 -52.27 -12.71
C ASN A 861 -42.51 -52.39 -11.53
#